data_AF-A0A959UBV4-F1
#
_entry.id   AF-A0A959UBV4-F1
#
_cell.length_a   1.000
_cell.length_b   1.000
_cell.length_c   1.000
_cell.angle_alpha   90.00
_cell.angle_beta   90.00
_cell.angle_gamma   90.00
#
_symmetry.space_group_name_H-M   'P 1'
#
loop_
_entity.id
_entity.type
_entity.pdbx_description
1 polymer ?
#
loop_
_entity_poly.entity_id
_entity_poly.type
_entity_poly.pdbx_seq_one_letter_code
_entity_poly.pdbx_strand_id
1 'polypeptide(L)'
;MDRIVGIELSHRFAPIAIREQLALNKTQTSEALQALKKHYKEVFIISTCNRLSIYAYGDNYLFLEKYLEKFGQFSQYLSVLPDTKIAINNLFSTAAGLESQAIGEHQIVGQIRDAMDLARREKTIGPIMDEFIRQAVHVGKRARLETNIGKHSASLATVGFELINKHNYDLKDTSILVVGTGNMANLVNTVLDRSAIKELFIASHNMPRANEMAAEWGGKAVHVSELPHYLVQSDIIIGGTQGEVNLLSEKEIENSKCTRAQFAMNADRPKLLIDFGLPRNFNPVLKAFENVNLYDLDDIKKMTFEGLLKRQNEIPLVKNIISEEGDKFIEWFYHRKASPIIEAYWNGLQETKDEELKWLLPKLGDLSQEQEILIERFAHRLIRKVSKKPMEELNNFAQNLHHTDNPINTVKKVFDLDDVDIFVPKRRVIIGTRGSKLALTQTHHMIEKLREKEPQNEYITQVIRTSGDEGNIEVMGAFTSAIQRALLDGRVDIAVHSFKDLPIESIPGLRFGAISKREDVRDVLISRNGEKLHELKKGAVIGTGSLRREIQIKQLRPDLEVKFIQGNVDGRIKKMKDGEYDAIILAAAGLKRLGMLDYASEILSEDDMIPAVGQGALALEIRDGDKSTYNLVHKLNNADTEIAANSERVFLEALGGGCNFPIAAHAKVKDNHFSIKGLFATADGSIVEIGSIEGHKGSALQLARQLAYDLNNALLENKRIKEREPNS
;
A
#
# COMPACT_ATOMS: atom_id res chain seq x y z
N MET A 1 -12.97 8.38 -24.87
CA MET A 1 -12.79 7.01 -25.38
C MET A 1 -13.00 6.11 -24.18
N ASP A 2 -13.97 5.19 -24.26
CA ASP A 2 -14.36 4.41 -23.09
C ASP A 2 -13.20 3.60 -22.54
N ARG A 3 -13.12 3.47 -21.22
CA ARG A 3 -12.10 2.74 -20.48
C ARG A 3 -12.76 2.09 -19.27
N ILE A 4 -12.08 1.13 -18.66
CA ILE A 4 -12.50 0.65 -17.34
C ILE A 4 -11.97 1.66 -16.33
N VAL A 5 -12.87 2.26 -15.57
CA VAL A 5 -12.56 3.22 -14.51
C VAL A 5 -13.17 2.74 -13.22
N GLY A 6 -12.77 3.33 -12.10
CA GLY A 6 -13.37 2.99 -10.83
C GLY A 6 -12.97 3.93 -9.72
N ILE A 7 -13.59 3.70 -8.57
CA ILE A 7 -13.24 4.31 -7.30
C ILE A 7 -13.35 3.25 -6.22
N GLU A 8 -12.45 3.31 -5.24
CA GLU A 8 -12.44 2.42 -4.10
C GLU A 8 -12.32 3.20 -2.80
N LEU A 9 -13.15 2.87 -1.83
CA LEU A 9 -12.96 3.22 -0.43
C LEU A 9 -12.65 1.93 0.33
N SER A 10 -11.48 1.84 0.96
CA SER A 10 -11.05 0.63 1.67
C SER A 10 -10.40 0.96 3.02
N HIS A 11 -10.23 -0.06 3.84
CA HIS A 11 -9.57 0.05 5.16
C HIS A 11 -8.16 0.65 5.11
N ARG A 12 -7.49 0.66 3.95
CA ARG A 12 -6.15 1.25 3.75
C ARG A 12 -6.15 2.76 3.94
N PHE A 13 -7.23 3.42 3.49
CA PHE A 13 -7.30 4.88 3.43
C PHE A 13 -8.43 5.45 4.29
N ALA A 14 -9.42 4.64 4.67
CA ALA A 14 -10.60 5.08 5.42
C ALA A 14 -10.69 4.44 6.82
N PRO A 15 -10.80 5.24 7.90
CA PRO A 15 -11.15 4.76 9.24
C PRO A 15 -12.48 3.99 9.24
N ILE A 16 -12.67 3.11 10.23
CA ILE A 16 -13.89 2.28 10.31
C ILE A 16 -15.18 3.11 10.34
N ALA A 17 -15.18 4.23 11.09
CA ALA A 17 -16.31 5.15 11.18
C ALA A 17 -16.71 5.78 9.83
N ILE A 18 -15.76 5.90 8.89
CA ILE A 18 -16.03 6.38 7.53
C ILE A 18 -16.53 5.22 6.65
N ARG A 19 -15.96 4.02 6.80
CA ARG A 19 -16.36 2.83 6.04
C ARG A 19 -17.79 2.40 6.32
N GLU A 20 -18.21 2.45 7.58
CA GLU A 20 -19.57 2.09 7.99
C GLU A 20 -20.64 2.98 7.36
N GLN A 21 -20.33 4.25 7.10
CA GLN A 21 -21.26 5.19 6.45
C GLN A 21 -21.51 4.86 4.97
N LEU A 22 -20.59 4.14 4.32
CA LEU A 22 -20.63 3.81 2.91
C LEU A 22 -20.84 2.32 2.63
N ALA A 23 -20.93 1.48 3.66
CA ALA A 23 -21.22 0.07 3.50
C ALA A 23 -22.66 -0.11 2.97
N LEU A 24 -22.80 -0.65 1.76
CA LEU A 24 -24.10 -0.84 1.13
C LEU A 24 -24.61 -2.25 1.42
N ASN A 25 -25.87 -2.38 1.81
CA ASN A 25 -26.55 -3.66 1.83
C ASN A 25 -26.92 -4.12 0.40
N LYS A 26 -27.44 -5.35 0.24
CA LYS A 26 -27.77 -5.91 -1.08
C LYS A 26 -28.79 -5.07 -1.87
N THR A 27 -29.79 -4.52 -1.21
CA THR A 27 -30.82 -3.68 -1.84
C THR A 27 -30.22 -2.36 -2.32
N GLN A 28 -29.48 -1.67 -1.44
CA GLN A 28 -28.78 -0.43 -1.77
C GLN A 28 -27.74 -0.63 -2.88
N THR A 29 -27.04 -1.77 -2.89
CA THR A 29 -26.10 -2.12 -3.96
C THR A 29 -26.81 -2.26 -5.30
N SER A 30 -27.99 -2.88 -5.32
CA SER A 30 -28.79 -3.04 -6.55
C SER A 30 -29.29 -1.69 -7.08
N GLU A 31 -29.76 -0.81 -6.19
CA GLU A 31 -30.15 0.56 -6.54
C GLU A 31 -28.98 1.37 -7.11
N ALA A 32 -27.79 1.24 -6.49
CA ALA A 32 -26.58 1.91 -6.96
C ALA A 32 -26.13 1.41 -8.34
N LEU A 33 -26.17 0.09 -8.57
CA LEU A 33 -25.88 -0.52 -9.87
C LEU A 33 -26.79 0.07 -10.96
N GLN A 34 -28.10 0.13 -10.73
CA GLN A 34 -29.07 0.68 -11.70
C GLN A 34 -28.88 2.18 -11.92
N ALA A 35 -28.60 2.96 -10.87
CA ALA A 35 -28.38 4.40 -10.97
C ALA A 35 -27.14 4.73 -11.82
N LEU A 36 -26.03 4.03 -11.56
CA LEU A 36 -24.77 4.24 -12.28
C LEU A 36 -24.83 3.73 -13.73
N LYS A 37 -25.59 2.65 -13.99
CA LYS A 37 -25.79 2.09 -15.33
C LYS A 37 -26.44 3.07 -16.32
N LYS A 38 -27.13 4.10 -15.84
CA LYS A 38 -27.67 5.18 -16.67
C LYS A 38 -26.58 6.09 -17.26
N HIS A 39 -25.43 6.16 -16.62
CA HIS A 39 -24.30 7.01 -17.03
C HIS A 39 -23.14 6.22 -17.64
N TYR A 40 -23.04 4.92 -17.33
CA TYR A 40 -21.96 4.05 -17.79
C TYR A 40 -22.48 2.88 -18.63
N LYS A 41 -21.65 2.40 -19.55
CA LYS A 41 -22.02 1.27 -20.42
C LYS A 41 -22.11 -0.04 -19.64
N GLU A 42 -21.26 -0.23 -18.64
CA GLU A 42 -21.27 -1.39 -17.75
C GLU A 42 -20.83 -0.94 -16.35
N VAL A 43 -21.37 -1.54 -15.29
CA VAL A 43 -21.07 -1.19 -13.88
C VAL A 43 -21.03 -2.43 -13.00
N PHE A 44 -20.04 -2.47 -12.13
CA PHE A 44 -19.80 -3.51 -11.15
C PHE A 44 -19.46 -2.90 -9.78
N ILE A 45 -20.04 -3.45 -8.69
CA ILE A 45 -19.82 -2.97 -7.33
C ILE A 45 -19.44 -4.14 -6.43
N ILE A 46 -18.37 -3.97 -5.65
CA ILE A 46 -18.00 -4.82 -4.52
C ILE A 46 -18.29 -4.03 -3.25
N SER A 47 -19.20 -4.52 -2.41
CA SER A 47 -19.46 -3.92 -1.09
C SER A 47 -19.28 -4.97 0.01
N THR A 48 -18.42 -4.65 0.97
CA THR A 48 -18.06 -5.50 2.13
C THR A 48 -17.86 -4.61 3.36
N CYS A 49 -17.67 -5.21 4.54
CA CYS A 49 -17.29 -4.47 5.75
C CYS A 49 -15.93 -3.73 5.63
N ASN A 50 -15.06 -4.15 4.71
CA ASN A 50 -13.70 -3.62 4.56
C ASN A 50 -13.47 -2.76 3.31
N ARG A 51 -14.41 -2.77 2.36
CA ARG A 51 -14.31 -1.98 1.13
C ARG A 51 -15.66 -1.74 0.46
N LEU A 52 -15.73 -0.60 -0.21
CA LEU A 52 -16.66 -0.31 -1.30
C LEU A 52 -15.84 0.01 -2.55
N SER A 53 -15.88 -0.87 -3.55
CA SER A 53 -15.19 -0.68 -4.83
C SER A 53 -16.21 -0.64 -5.95
N ILE A 54 -16.18 0.42 -6.75
CA ILE A 54 -17.09 0.64 -7.87
C ILE A 54 -16.26 0.71 -9.15
N TYR A 55 -16.54 -0.16 -10.10
CA TYR A 55 -15.92 -0.18 -11.43
C TYR A 55 -16.96 0.08 -12.50
N ALA A 56 -16.59 0.81 -13.54
CA ALA A 56 -17.48 1.15 -14.63
C ALA A 56 -16.74 1.19 -15.96
N TYR A 57 -17.44 0.86 -17.05
CA TYR A 57 -16.96 1.03 -18.42
C TYR A 57 -17.56 2.31 -19.01
N GLY A 58 -16.72 3.32 -19.26
CA GLY A 58 -17.13 4.61 -19.83
C GLY A 58 -15.98 5.62 -19.91
N ASP A 59 -16.28 6.90 -20.13
CA ASP A 59 -15.26 7.90 -20.45
C ASP A 59 -14.34 8.30 -19.28
N ASN A 60 -14.86 8.47 -18.07
CA ASN A 60 -14.09 8.89 -16.88
C ASN A 60 -14.78 8.50 -15.56
N TYR A 61 -14.08 8.60 -14.44
CA TYR A 61 -14.59 8.24 -13.10
C TYR A 61 -15.40 9.34 -12.40
N LEU A 62 -15.47 10.57 -12.95
CA LEU A 62 -15.97 11.75 -12.24
C LEU A 62 -17.42 11.58 -11.77
N PHE A 63 -18.24 10.86 -12.55
CA PHE A 63 -19.62 10.59 -12.13
C PHE A 63 -19.69 9.60 -10.96
N LEU A 64 -18.75 8.66 -10.85
CA LEU A 64 -18.66 7.78 -9.69
C LEU A 64 -18.36 8.59 -8.43
N GLU A 65 -17.40 9.51 -8.49
CA GLU A 65 -17.04 10.38 -7.37
C GLU A 65 -18.23 11.25 -6.96
N LYS A 66 -18.87 11.92 -7.92
CA LYS A 66 -20.08 12.71 -7.71
C LYS A 66 -21.25 11.88 -7.15
N TYR A 67 -21.35 10.61 -7.53
CA TYR A 67 -22.37 9.72 -6.98
C TYR A 67 -22.13 9.46 -5.50
N LEU A 68 -20.87 9.28 -5.07
CA LEU A 68 -20.52 9.07 -3.67
C LEU A 68 -20.65 10.34 -2.80
N GLU A 69 -20.51 11.53 -3.39
CA GLU A 69 -20.73 12.79 -2.67
C GLU A 69 -22.12 12.89 -2.03
N LYS A 70 -23.12 12.17 -2.56
CA LYS A 70 -24.48 12.10 -2.00
C LYS A 70 -24.52 11.49 -0.61
N PHE A 71 -23.54 10.67 -0.25
CA PHE A 71 -23.43 10.02 1.06
C PHE A 71 -22.55 10.81 2.02
N GLY A 72 -21.82 11.85 1.55
CA GLY A 72 -20.89 12.65 2.35
C GLY A 72 -19.63 13.07 1.58
N GLN A 73 -18.75 13.86 2.23
CA GLN A 73 -17.47 14.28 1.65
C GLN A 73 -16.39 13.23 1.92
N PHE A 74 -16.20 12.31 0.97
CA PHE A 74 -15.24 11.20 1.09
C PHE A 74 -14.03 11.31 0.15
N SER A 75 -13.92 12.36 -0.65
CA SER A 75 -12.91 12.52 -1.71
C SER A 75 -11.45 12.43 -1.24
N GLN A 76 -11.19 12.60 0.05
CA GLN A 76 -9.87 12.41 0.66
C GLN A 76 -9.53 10.95 0.98
N TYR A 77 -10.54 10.08 1.08
CA TYR A 77 -10.41 8.66 1.40
C TYR A 77 -10.59 7.74 0.18
N LEU A 78 -10.97 8.30 -0.97
CA LEU A 78 -11.19 7.55 -2.20
C LEU A 78 -9.87 7.31 -2.95
N SER A 79 -9.63 6.04 -3.28
CA SER A 79 -8.69 5.61 -4.31
C SER A 79 -9.36 5.74 -5.67
N VAL A 80 -8.82 6.60 -6.53
CA VAL A 80 -9.31 6.78 -7.89
C VAL A 80 -8.60 5.81 -8.83
N LEU A 81 -9.37 5.15 -9.70
CA LEU A 81 -8.90 4.24 -10.74
C LEU A 81 -9.26 4.86 -12.10
N PRO A 82 -8.48 5.84 -12.59
CA PRO A 82 -8.88 6.67 -13.74
C PRO A 82 -8.65 5.99 -15.10
N ASP A 83 -8.00 4.84 -15.15
CA ASP A 83 -7.77 4.09 -16.39
C ASP A 83 -7.86 2.57 -16.19
N THR A 84 -7.92 1.88 -17.32
CA THR A 84 -8.11 0.43 -17.39
C THR A 84 -6.98 -0.32 -16.67
N LYS A 85 -5.72 0.09 -16.82
CA LYS A 85 -4.56 -0.60 -16.23
C LYS A 85 -4.60 -0.48 -14.70
N ILE A 86 -4.94 0.69 -14.18
CA ILE A 86 -5.07 0.91 -12.74
C ILE A 86 -6.26 0.11 -12.18
N ALA A 87 -7.39 0.09 -12.89
CA ALA A 87 -8.54 -0.71 -12.50
C ALA A 87 -8.21 -2.23 -12.45
N ILE A 88 -7.48 -2.75 -13.45
CA ILE A 88 -6.95 -4.12 -13.48
C ILE A 88 -6.10 -4.38 -12.26
N ASN A 89 -5.06 -3.59 -12.05
CA ASN A 89 -4.15 -3.80 -10.93
C ASN A 89 -4.89 -3.79 -9.59
N ASN A 90 -5.84 -2.87 -9.40
CA ASN A 90 -6.61 -2.79 -8.16
C ASN A 90 -7.52 -4.02 -7.95
N LEU A 91 -8.32 -4.40 -8.95
CA LEU A 91 -9.23 -5.54 -8.80
C LEU A 91 -8.46 -6.87 -8.70
N PHE A 92 -7.39 -7.03 -9.47
CA PHE A 92 -6.59 -8.26 -9.49
C PHE A 92 -5.79 -8.41 -8.18
N SER A 93 -5.20 -7.32 -7.67
CA SER A 93 -4.54 -7.31 -6.35
C SER A 93 -5.53 -7.60 -5.22
N THR A 94 -6.76 -7.07 -5.34
CA THR A 94 -7.86 -7.36 -4.41
C THR A 94 -8.24 -8.83 -4.43
N ALA A 95 -8.43 -9.41 -5.62
CA ALA A 95 -8.75 -10.83 -5.77
C ALA A 95 -7.62 -11.76 -5.29
N ALA A 96 -6.37 -11.35 -5.49
CA ALA A 96 -5.18 -12.04 -4.99
C ALA A 96 -4.99 -11.91 -3.47
N GLY A 97 -5.77 -11.06 -2.79
CA GLY A 97 -5.70 -10.87 -1.35
C GLY A 97 -4.53 -10.01 -0.87
N LEU A 98 -3.85 -9.29 -1.79
CA LEU A 98 -2.81 -8.31 -1.42
C LEU A 98 -3.41 -7.08 -0.73
N GLU A 99 -4.67 -6.78 -1.03
CA GLU A 99 -5.37 -5.59 -0.55
C GLU A 99 -6.31 -5.88 0.62
N SER A 100 -6.16 -7.03 1.30
CA SER A 100 -6.96 -7.41 2.47
C SER A 100 -6.26 -7.03 3.77
N GLN A 101 -7.05 -6.72 4.82
CA GLN A 101 -6.52 -6.35 6.14
C GLN A 101 -5.70 -7.48 6.76
N ALA A 102 -6.08 -8.74 6.52
CA ALA A 102 -5.17 -9.87 6.58
C ALA A 102 -4.80 -10.30 5.15
N ILE A 103 -3.54 -10.07 4.75
CA ILE A 103 -3.01 -10.49 3.45
C ILE A 103 -3.26 -11.99 3.26
N GLY A 104 -4.01 -12.37 2.21
CA GLY A 104 -4.36 -13.77 1.89
C GLY A 104 -5.74 -14.25 2.32
N GLU A 105 -6.64 -13.38 2.78
CA GLU A 105 -8.03 -13.75 3.16
C GLU A 105 -8.76 -14.61 2.10
N HIS A 106 -9.40 -15.69 2.57
CA HIS A 106 -10.08 -16.68 1.72
C HIS A 106 -11.41 -16.16 1.13
N GLN A 107 -12.03 -15.16 1.75
CA GLN A 107 -13.41 -14.76 1.45
C GLN A 107 -13.53 -13.79 0.26
N ILE A 108 -12.48 -13.04 -0.10
CA ILE A 108 -12.59 -11.95 -1.09
C ILE A 108 -12.94 -12.44 -2.50
N VAL A 109 -12.39 -13.58 -2.94
CA VAL A 109 -12.74 -14.15 -4.26
C VAL A 109 -14.19 -14.65 -4.29
N GLY A 110 -14.68 -15.20 -3.17
CA GLY A 110 -16.09 -15.54 -2.99
C GLY A 110 -16.98 -14.30 -3.12
N GLN A 111 -16.62 -13.22 -2.42
CA GLN A 111 -17.35 -11.95 -2.45
C GLN A 111 -17.37 -11.30 -3.85
N ILE A 112 -16.25 -11.35 -4.58
CA ILE A 112 -16.18 -10.88 -5.98
C ILE A 112 -17.14 -11.68 -6.87
N ARG A 113 -17.19 -13.00 -6.70
CA ARG A 113 -18.11 -13.86 -7.45
C ARG A 113 -19.57 -13.57 -7.10
N ASP A 114 -19.89 -13.41 -5.82
CA ASP A 114 -21.27 -13.10 -5.39
C ASP A 114 -21.72 -11.73 -5.92
N ALA A 115 -20.81 -10.75 -5.96
CA ALA A 115 -21.04 -9.45 -6.57
C ALA A 115 -21.23 -9.57 -8.09
N MET A 116 -20.47 -10.43 -8.76
CA MET A 116 -20.60 -10.70 -10.20
C MET A 116 -21.98 -11.26 -10.52
N ASP A 117 -22.45 -12.23 -9.73
CA ASP A 117 -23.76 -12.84 -9.90
C ASP A 117 -24.89 -11.84 -9.66
N LEU A 118 -24.73 -10.93 -8.69
CA LEU A 118 -25.67 -9.82 -8.49
C LEU A 118 -25.71 -8.90 -9.71
N ALA A 119 -24.56 -8.47 -10.22
CA ALA A 119 -24.49 -7.55 -11.36
C ALA A 119 -25.04 -8.18 -12.67
N ARG A 120 -24.89 -9.51 -12.84
CA ARG A 120 -25.54 -10.26 -13.93
C ARG A 120 -27.06 -10.27 -13.81
N ARG A 121 -27.59 -10.53 -12.61
CA ARG A 121 -29.04 -10.50 -12.35
C ARG A 121 -29.63 -9.12 -12.64
N GLU A 122 -28.93 -8.07 -12.22
CA GLU A 122 -29.31 -6.67 -12.45
C GLU A 122 -29.04 -6.18 -13.88
N LYS A 123 -28.42 -7.02 -14.73
CA LYS A 123 -28.04 -6.70 -16.12
C LYS A 123 -27.17 -5.44 -16.24
N THR A 124 -26.30 -5.19 -15.26
CA THR A 124 -25.43 -4.01 -15.25
C THR A 124 -24.04 -4.27 -15.82
N ILE A 125 -23.62 -5.53 -15.96
CA ILE A 125 -22.37 -5.92 -16.64
C ILE A 125 -22.63 -6.47 -18.05
N GLY A 126 -21.67 -6.27 -18.94
CA GLY A 126 -21.66 -6.80 -20.32
C GLY A 126 -20.33 -7.50 -20.62
N PRO A 127 -19.98 -7.70 -21.91
CA PRO A 127 -18.80 -8.49 -22.28
C PRO A 127 -17.47 -7.98 -21.72
N ILE A 128 -17.33 -6.67 -21.51
CA ILE A 128 -16.07 -6.07 -21.02
C ILE A 128 -15.90 -6.36 -19.53
N MET A 129 -16.89 -5.99 -18.73
CA MET A 129 -16.84 -6.10 -17.27
C MET A 129 -16.96 -7.57 -16.84
N ASP A 130 -17.69 -8.41 -17.59
CA ASP A 130 -17.76 -9.84 -17.32
C ASP A 130 -16.38 -10.51 -17.47
N GLU A 131 -15.64 -10.22 -18.56
CA GLU A 131 -14.27 -10.74 -18.74
C GLU A 131 -13.31 -10.18 -17.67
N PHE A 132 -13.42 -8.88 -17.37
CA PHE A 132 -12.61 -8.23 -16.33
C PHE A 132 -12.75 -8.91 -14.97
N ILE A 133 -13.97 -9.23 -14.55
CA ILE A 133 -14.24 -9.88 -13.27
C ILE A 133 -13.82 -11.36 -13.30
N ARG A 134 -14.07 -12.08 -14.40
CA ARG A 134 -13.61 -13.47 -14.55
C ARG A 134 -12.10 -13.57 -14.42
N GLN A 135 -11.36 -12.67 -15.05
CA GLN A 135 -9.91 -12.68 -14.93
C GLN A 135 -9.41 -12.33 -13.54
N ALA A 136 -10.06 -11.39 -12.85
CA ALA A 136 -9.74 -11.13 -11.45
C ALA A 136 -9.92 -12.39 -10.58
N VAL A 137 -11.02 -13.13 -10.76
CA VAL A 137 -11.26 -14.40 -10.05
C VAL A 137 -10.21 -15.45 -10.40
N HIS A 138 -9.80 -15.53 -11.66
CA HIS A 138 -8.74 -16.43 -12.12
C HIS A 138 -7.38 -16.09 -11.47
N VAL A 139 -6.97 -14.81 -11.49
CA VAL A 139 -5.76 -14.31 -10.82
C VAL A 139 -5.78 -14.65 -9.34
N GLY A 140 -6.90 -14.41 -8.66
CA GLY A 140 -7.05 -14.72 -7.24
C GLY A 140 -6.96 -16.23 -6.93
N LYS A 141 -7.31 -17.10 -7.88
CA LYS A 141 -7.11 -18.56 -7.75
C LYS A 141 -5.66 -18.95 -8.04
N ARG A 142 -5.07 -18.46 -9.13
CA ARG A 142 -3.66 -18.68 -9.50
C ARG A 142 -2.72 -18.26 -8.37
N ALA A 143 -2.87 -17.04 -7.86
CA ALA A 143 -2.08 -16.53 -6.76
C ALA A 143 -2.09 -17.47 -5.53
N ARG A 144 -3.23 -18.09 -5.20
CA ARG A 144 -3.32 -19.01 -4.06
C ARG A 144 -2.75 -20.41 -4.35
N LEU A 145 -2.86 -20.88 -5.58
CA LEU A 145 -2.36 -22.21 -5.99
C LEU A 145 -0.84 -22.20 -6.21
N GLU A 146 -0.32 -21.11 -6.76
CA GLU A 146 1.06 -20.98 -7.20
C GLU A 146 1.97 -20.31 -6.15
N THR A 147 1.41 -19.68 -5.11
CA THR A 147 2.18 -19.00 -4.06
C THR A 147 1.73 -19.41 -2.66
N ASN A 148 2.55 -19.13 -1.64
CA ASN A 148 2.17 -19.39 -0.25
C ASN A 148 1.32 -18.28 0.39
N ILE A 149 0.83 -17.30 -0.39
CA ILE A 149 0.05 -16.15 0.12
C ILE A 149 -1.21 -16.57 0.88
N GLY A 150 -1.80 -17.73 0.53
CA GLY A 150 -3.03 -18.25 1.14
C GLY A 150 -2.84 -19.34 2.21
N LYS A 151 -1.62 -19.81 2.46
CA LYS A 151 -1.37 -20.93 3.40
C LYS A 151 -1.31 -20.54 4.87
N HIS A 152 -1.10 -19.25 5.16
CA HIS A 152 -1.03 -18.74 6.53
C HIS A 152 -2.01 -17.58 6.67
N SER A 153 -3.19 -17.82 7.23
CA SER A 153 -4.16 -16.75 7.51
C SER A 153 -3.76 -16.02 8.80
N ALA A 154 -3.67 -14.68 8.80
CA ALA A 154 -3.23 -13.88 9.96
C ALA A 154 -4.31 -13.65 11.03
N SER A 155 -5.33 -14.52 11.14
CA SER A 155 -6.26 -14.43 12.26
C SER A 155 -5.66 -15.10 13.49
N LEU A 156 -5.84 -14.50 14.68
CA LEU A 156 -5.48 -15.12 15.97
C LEU A 156 -6.05 -16.54 16.11
N ALA A 157 -7.22 -16.78 15.51
CA ALA A 157 -7.85 -18.09 15.40
C ALA A 157 -7.05 -19.11 14.55
N THR A 158 -6.45 -18.67 13.45
CA THR A 158 -5.63 -19.58 12.61
C THR A 158 -4.33 -19.94 13.32
N VAL A 159 -3.70 -18.98 13.99
CA VAL A 159 -2.49 -19.24 14.78
C VAL A 159 -2.79 -20.17 15.96
N GLY A 160 -3.91 -19.96 16.64
CA GLY A 160 -4.35 -20.88 17.70
C GLY A 160 -4.54 -22.31 17.17
N PHE A 161 -5.12 -22.49 15.97
CA PHE A 161 -5.26 -23.82 15.35
C PHE A 161 -3.90 -24.41 14.93
N GLU A 162 -2.99 -23.61 14.37
CA GLU A 162 -1.64 -24.06 14.03
C GLU A 162 -0.85 -24.49 15.28
N LEU A 163 -1.02 -23.80 16.41
CA LEU A 163 -0.45 -24.18 17.70
C LEU A 163 -0.96 -25.55 18.16
N ILE A 164 -2.26 -25.79 18.06
CA ILE A 164 -2.86 -27.08 18.40
C ILE A 164 -2.25 -28.20 17.54
N ASN A 165 -2.13 -27.99 16.22
CA ASN A 165 -1.54 -28.97 15.31
C ASN A 165 -0.05 -29.24 15.58
N LYS A 166 0.71 -28.21 15.96
CA LYS A 166 2.15 -28.34 16.25
C LYS A 166 2.44 -29.32 17.40
N HIS A 167 1.50 -29.43 18.34
CA HIS A 167 1.63 -30.30 19.51
C HIS A 167 1.08 -31.72 19.29
N ASN A 168 0.68 -32.07 18.07
CA ASN A 168 0.29 -33.42 17.65
C ASN A 168 -0.78 -34.09 18.54
N TYR A 169 -1.75 -33.32 19.05
CA TYR A 169 -2.91 -33.89 19.73
C TYR A 169 -3.79 -34.68 18.75
N ASP A 170 -4.23 -35.89 19.13
CA ASP A 170 -5.38 -36.50 18.46
C ASP A 170 -6.65 -35.83 19.00
N LEU A 171 -7.21 -34.94 18.19
CA LEU A 171 -8.34 -34.11 18.61
C LEU A 171 -9.55 -34.96 19.04
N LYS A 172 -9.75 -36.15 18.48
CA LYS A 172 -10.88 -37.03 18.84
C LYS A 172 -10.85 -37.48 20.31
N ASP A 173 -9.65 -37.54 20.91
CA ASP A 173 -9.42 -37.93 22.30
C ASP A 173 -9.03 -36.74 23.19
N THR A 174 -9.24 -35.52 22.70
CA THR A 174 -8.83 -34.28 23.35
C THR A 174 -10.03 -33.50 23.88
N SER A 175 -9.95 -33.09 25.14
CA SER A 175 -10.94 -32.23 25.81
C SER A 175 -10.45 -30.78 25.83
N ILE A 176 -11.31 -29.85 25.39
CA ILE A 176 -10.98 -28.43 25.26
C ILE A 176 -11.76 -27.61 26.28
N LEU A 177 -11.08 -26.70 26.99
CA LEU A 177 -11.69 -25.73 27.90
C LEU A 177 -11.47 -24.32 27.39
N VAL A 178 -12.57 -23.58 27.20
CA VAL A 178 -12.56 -22.16 26.84
C VAL A 178 -12.96 -21.35 28.07
N VAL A 179 -12.10 -20.41 28.47
CA VAL A 179 -12.34 -19.52 29.61
C VAL A 179 -12.65 -18.12 29.09
N GLY A 180 -13.91 -17.70 29.29
CA GLY A 180 -14.44 -16.43 28.80
C GLY A 180 -15.21 -16.55 27.48
N THR A 181 -16.06 -15.56 27.22
CA THR A 181 -16.98 -15.54 26.06
C THR A 181 -16.59 -14.46 25.02
N GLY A 182 -15.32 -14.04 25.02
CA GLY A 182 -14.75 -13.02 24.11
C GLY A 182 -14.53 -13.51 22.67
N ASN A 183 -13.60 -12.89 21.94
CA ASN A 183 -13.31 -13.12 20.51
C ASN A 183 -12.77 -14.54 20.14
N MET A 184 -12.93 -15.54 21.01
CA MET A 184 -12.45 -16.93 20.85
C MET A 184 -13.33 -17.80 19.95
N ALA A 185 -14.53 -17.33 19.61
CA ALA A 185 -15.50 -18.06 18.78
C ALA A 185 -14.90 -18.54 17.45
N ASN A 186 -14.10 -17.70 16.79
CA ASN A 186 -13.50 -18.05 15.50
C ASN A 186 -12.48 -19.19 15.60
N LEU A 187 -11.73 -19.27 16.71
CA LEU A 187 -10.77 -20.36 16.93
C LEU A 187 -11.51 -21.68 17.14
N VAL A 188 -12.51 -21.67 18.02
CA VAL A 188 -13.30 -22.85 18.35
C VAL A 188 -14.04 -23.37 17.11
N ASN A 189 -14.69 -22.49 16.36
CA ASN A 189 -15.32 -22.85 15.08
C ASN A 189 -14.32 -23.45 14.09
N THR A 190 -13.10 -22.89 13.99
CA THR A 190 -12.06 -23.44 13.10
C THR A 190 -11.63 -24.85 13.50
N VAL A 191 -11.53 -25.14 14.80
CA VAL A 191 -11.22 -26.47 15.32
C VAL A 191 -12.36 -27.44 15.00
N LEU A 192 -13.61 -27.06 15.29
CA LEU A 192 -14.81 -27.90 15.10
C LEU A 192 -15.13 -28.17 13.63
N ASP A 193 -14.93 -27.20 12.74
CA ASP A 193 -15.15 -27.36 11.29
C ASP A 193 -14.19 -28.39 10.67
N ARG A 194 -12.99 -28.55 11.26
CA ARG A 194 -11.91 -29.35 10.70
C ARG A 194 -11.71 -30.68 11.40
N SER A 195 -12.22 -30.85 12.62
CA SER A 195 -11.93 -32.03 13.45
C SER A 195 -13.01 -32.25 14.52
N ALA A 196 -13.29 -33.52 14.81
CA ALA A 196 -14.11 -33.90 15.96
C ALA A 196 -13.27 -33.88 17.24
N ILE A 197 -13.87 -33.44 18.34
CA ILE A 197 -13.25 -33.39 19.67
C ILE A 197 -14.00 -34.28 20.68
N LYS A 198 -13.34 -34.66 21.78
CA LYS A 198 -13.94 -35.52 22.82
C LYS A 198 -15.01 -34.76 23.61
N GLU A 199 -14.61 -33.64 24.22
CA GLU A 199 -15.49 -32.78 25.03
C GLU A 199 -15.07 -31.31 24.91
N LEU A 200 -16.05 -30.41 24.97
CA LEU A 200 -15.85 -28.96 24.98
C LEU A 200 -16.51 -28.34 26.21
N PHE A 201 -15.73 -27.60 26.99
CA PHE A 201 -16.20 -26.88 28.17
C PHE A 201 -16.09 -25.37 27.97
N ILE A 202 -17.12 -24.62 28.35
CA ILE A 202 -17.15 -23.15 28.25
C ILE A 202 -17.34 -22.56 29.64
N ALA A 203 -16.26 -22.05 30.23
CA ALA A 203 -16.26 -21.47 31.56
C ALA A 203 -16.49 -19.94 31.50
N SER A 204 -17.50 -19.44 32.21
CA SER A 204 -17.80 -18.01 32.26
C SER A 204 -18.46 -17.59 33.58
N HIS A 205 -18.37 -16.31 33.92
CA HIS A 205 -19.24 -15.66 34.91
C HIS A 205 -20.65 -15.38 34.34
N ASN A 206 -20.76 -15.22 33.01
CA ASN A 206 -22.03 -14.99 32.32
C ASN A 206 -22.58 -16.33 31.79
N MET A 207 -23.31 -17.03 32.66
CA MET A 207 -23.91 -18.33 32.33
C MET A 207 -24.90 -18.29 31.15
N PRO A 208 -25.78 -17.27 30.99
CA PRO A 208 -26.64 -17.17 29.81
C PRO A 208 -25.86 -17.23 28.49
N ARG A 209 -24.79 -16.44 28.36
CA ARG A 209 -23.94 -16.41 27.17
C ARG A 209 -23.13 -17.69 26.98
N ALA A 210 -22.64 -18.29 28.06
CA ALA A 210 -21.94 -19.57 27.99
C ALA A 210 -22.86 -20.71 27.54
N ASN A 211 -24.12 -20.73 27.99
CA ASN A 211 -25.12 -21.71 27.55
C ASN A 211 -25.45 -21.58 26.07
N GLU A 212 -25.58 -20.34 25.57
CA GLU A 212 -25.80 -20.08 24.14
C GLU A 212 -24.65 -20.63 23.28
N MET A 213 -23.41 -20.30 23.64
CA MET A 213 -22.21 -20.79 22.94
C MET A 213 -22.06 -22.31 23.05
N ALA A 214 -22.39 -22.89 24.21
CA ALA A 214 -22.34 -24.34 24.41
C ALA A 214 -23.36 -25.07 23.53
N ALA A 215 -24.56 -24.50 23.39
CA ALA A 215 -25.57 -25.04 22.48
C ALA A 215 -25.15 -24.94 21.01
N GLU A 216 -24.51 -23.83 20.61
CA GLU A 216 -24.00 -23.63 19.25
C GLU A 216 -22.86 -24.62 18.91
N TRP A 217 -21.96 -24.87 19.85
CA TRP A 217 -20.74 -25.65 19.62
C TRP A 217 -20.81 -27.11 20.05
N GLY A 218 -21.95 -27.56 20.56
CA GLY A 218 -22.12 -28.92 21.09
C GLY A 218 -21.26 -29.19 22.33
N GLY A 219 -21.06 -28.18 23.17
CA GLY A 219 -20.27 -28.26 24.41
C GLY A 219 -21.12 -28.18 25.69
N LYS A 220 -20.44 -28.05 26.83
CA LYS A 220 -21.04 -27.88 28.16
C LYS A 220 -20.63 -26.53 28.76
N ALA A 221 -21.61 -25.70 29.12
CA ALA A 221 -21.37 -24.48 29.87
C ALA A 221 -21.09 -24.81 31.34
N VAL A 222 -20.08 -24.18 31.91
CA VAL A 222 -19.65 -24.40 33.30
C VAL A 222 -19.41 -23.06 33.99
N HIS A 223 -19.70 -22.99 35.29
CA HIS A 223 -19.45 -21.78 36.06
C HIS A 223 -17.96 -21.69 36.41
N VAL A 224 -17.36 -20.50 36.33
CA VAL A 224 -15.92 -20.29 36.59
C VAL A 224 -15.47 -20.66 38.01
N SER A 225 -16.40 -20.78 38.98
CA SER A 225 -16.07 -21.32 40.31
C SER A 225 -15.63 -22.79 40.26
N GLU A 226 -16.10 -23.56 39.27
CA GLU A 226 -15.76 -24.97 39.07
C GLU A 226 -14.51 -25.17 38.21
N LEU A 227 -13.88 -24.08 37.76
CA LEU A 227 -12.72 -24.12 36.89
C LEU A 227 -11.57 -25.04 37.38
N PRO A 228 -11.24 -25.16 38.68
CA PRO A 228 -10.21 -26.10 39.12
C PRO A 228 -10.45 -27.56 38.69
N HIS A 229 -11.71 -28.00 38.66
CA HIS A 229 -12.09 -29.35 38.25
C HIS A 229 -11.88 -29.58 36.74
N TYR A 230 -12.30 -28.61 35.93
CA TYR A 230 -12.23 -28.71 34.46
C TYR A 230 -10.82 -28.44 33.90
N LEU A 231 -9.97 -27.67 34.61
CA LEU A 231 -8.55 -27.52 34.26
C LEU A 231 -7.78 -28.85 34.31
N VAL A 232 -8.14 -29.73 35.25
CA VAL A 232 -7.55 -31.07 35.35
C VAL A 232 -7.99 -31.96 34.19
N GLN A 233 -9.28 -31.90 33.82
CA GLN A 233 -9.88 -32.75 32.78
C GLN A 233 -9.56 -32.34 31.34
N SER A 234 -9.11 -31.09 31.12
CA SER A 234 -8.91 -30.53 29.78
C SER A 234 -7.44 -30.51 29.39
N ASP A 235 -7.15 -30.76 28.12
CA ASP A 235 -5.77 -30.84 27.62
C ASP A 235 -5.37 -29.57 26.90
N ILE A 236 -6.34 -28.96 26.21
CA ILE A 236 -6.19 -27.66 25.58
C ILE A 236 -7.05 -26.67 26.33
N ILE A 237 -6.43 -25.59 26.80
CA ILE A 237 -7.10 -24.54 27.58
C ILE A 237 -6.88 -23.21 26.86
N ILE A 238 -7.98 -22.53 26.53
CA ILE A 238 -7.99 -21.29 25.75
C ILE A 238 -8.55 -20.18 26.64
N GLY A 239 -7.73 -19.17 26.96
CA GLY A 239 -8.12 -17.99 27.74
C GLY A 239 -8.51 -16.82 26.83
N GLY A 240 -9.64 -16.16 27.10
CA GLY A 240 -10.09 -14.98 26.35
C GLY A 240 -10.95 -14.00 27.16
N THR A 241 -10.68 -13.81 28.45
CA THR A 241 -11.45 -12.88 29.31
C THR A 241 -10.90 -11.45 29.28
N GLN A 242 -11.78 -10.45 29.31
CA GLN A 242 -11.45 -9.07 29.64
C GLN A 242 -11.67 -8.85 31.14
N GLY A 243 -10.59 -8.66 31.91
CA GLY A 243 -10.64 -8.44 33.36
C GLY A 243 -9.56 -9.22 34.12
N GLU A 244 -9.25 -8.78 35.35
CA GLU A 244 -8.29 -9.43 36.27
C GLU A 244 -8.80 -10.79 36.77
N VAL A 245 -8.81 -11.78 35.89
CA VAL A 245 -8.88 -13.17 36.30
C VAL A 245 -7.47 -13.73 36.13
N ASN A 246 -6.63 -13.48 37.13
CA ASN A 246 -5.34 -14.16 37.23
C ASN A 246 -5.65 -15.59 37.68
N LEU A 247 -5.81 -16.51 36.73
CA LEU A 247 -6.28 -17.87 37.01
C LEU A 247 -5.35 -18.65 37.96
N LEU A 248 -4.13 -18.14 38.18
CA LEU A 248 -3.09 -18.70 39.03
C LEU A 248 -2.22 -17.58 39.65
N SER A 249 -2.65 -16.99 40.76
CA SER A 249 -1.84 -15.99 41.46
C SER A 249 -0.63 -16.64 42.17
N GLU A 250 0.52 -15.93 42.27
CA GLU A 250 1.76 -16.45 42.88
C GLU A 250 1.56 -17.00 44.31
N LYS A 251 0.65 -16.41 45.09
CA LYS A 251 0.33 -16.85 46.47
C LYS A 251 -0.26 -18.26 46.55
N GLU A 252 -0.79 -18.81 45.46
CA GLU A 252 -1.43 -20.12 45.43
C GLU A 252 -0.48 -21.26 45.00
N ILE A 253 0.71 -20.95 44.47
CA ILE A 253 1.63 -21.96 43.90
C ILE A 253 2.62 -22.48 44.95
N GLU A 254 3.15 -21.62 45.83
CA GLU A 254 4.26 -22.00 46.72
C GLU A 254 3.86 -22.73 48.02
N ASN A 255 2.58 -22.82 48.39
CA ASN A 255 2.17 -23.49 49.66
C ASN A 255 0.75 -24.08 49.69
N SER A 256 0.05 -24.25 48.57
CA SER A 256 -1.38 -24.58 48.62
C SER A 256 -1.71 -26.08 48.47
N LYS A 257 -2.61 -26.57 49.31
CA LYS A 257 -3.43 -27.78 49.05
C LYS A 257 -4.49 -27.54 47.96
N CYS A 258 -4.35 -26.47 47.16
CA CYS A 258 -5.35 -26.03 46.21
C CYS A 258 -5.19 -26.84 44.91
N THR A 259 -6.27 -27.48 44.47
CA THR A 259 -6.35 -28.26 43.22
C THR A 259 -5.96 -27.46 41.97
N ARG A 260 -5.95 -26.12 42.03
CA ARG A 260 -5.56 -25.22 40.93
C ARG A 260 -4.08 -25.29 40.54
N ALA A 261 -3.15 -25.60 41.44
CA ALA A 261 -1.72 -25.70 41.09
C ALA A 261 -1.33 -27.13 40.63
N GLN A 262 -2.12 -28.14 41.01
CA GLN A 262 -1.80 -29.55 40.79
C GLN A 262 -2.10 -30.05 39.37
N PHE A 263 -2.93 -29.36 38.59
CA PHE A 263 -3.28 -29.81 37.23
C PHE A 263 -2.09 -29.81 36.26
N ALA A 264 -1.09 -28.96 36.49
CA ALA A 264 0.13 -28.89 35.68
C ALA A 264 1.17 -29.96 36.07
N MET A 265 1.19 -30.36 37.36
CA MET A 265 2.19 -31.28 37.90
C MET A 265 1.80 -32.77 37.77
N ASN A 266 0.51 -33.09 37.81
CA ASN A 266 0.00 -34.47 37.83
C ASN A 266 -0.69 -34.91 36.53
N ALA A 267 -0.45 -34.22 35.41
CA ALA A 267 -1.05 -34.57 34.13
C ALA A 267 -0.31 -35.74 33.45
N ASP A 268 -1.05 -36.76 33.03
CA ASP A 268 -0.50 -37.90 32.26
C ASP A 268 0.01 -37.50 30.86
N ARG A 269 -0.43 -36.33 30.35
CA ARG A 269 0.01 -35.73 29.08
C ARG A 269 0.31 -34.24 29.23
N PRO A 270 1.24 -33.67 28.44
CA PRO A 270 1.48 -32.23 28.40
C PRO A 270 0.19 -31.48 28.09
N LYS A 271 -0.03 -30.34 28.75
CA LYS A 271 -1.19 -29.47 28.51
C LYS A 271 -0.80 -28.28 27.64
N LEU A 272 -1.70 -27.87 26.74
CA LEU A 272 -1.53 -26.71 25.87
C LEU A 272 -2.43 -25.58 26.37
N LEU A 273 -1.81 -24.45 26.72
CA LEU A 273 -2.49 -23.24 27.15
C LEU A 273 -2.29 -22.16 26.09
N ILE A 274 -3.38 -21.57 25.61
CA ILE A 274 -3.38 -20.48 24.64
C ILE A 274 -4.05 -19.27 25.29
N ASP A 275 -3.25 -18.23 25.58
CA ASP A 275 -3.71 -17.02 26.25
C ASP A 275 -3.92 -15.88 25.25
N PHE A 276 -5.19 -15.52 25.05
CA PHE A 276 -5.56 -14.33 24.29
C PHE A 276 -6.05 -13.17 25.18
N GLY A 277 -5.91 -13.28 26.50
CA GLY A 277 -6.36 -12.30 27.48
C GLY A 277 -5.49 -11.03 27.51
N LEU A 278 -6.14 -9.88 27.68
CA LEU A 278 -5.51 -8.62 28.05
C LEU A 278 -6.34 -7.96 29.17
N PRO A 279 -5.89 -7.96 30.44
CA PRO A 279 -4.65 -8.56 30.96
C PRO A 279 -4.60 -10.10 30.85
N ARG A 280 -3.38 -10.68 30.96
CA ARG A 280 -3.11 -12.12 30.77
C ARG A 280 -4.02 -12.98 31.67
N ASN A 281 -4.52 -14.08 31.14
CA ASN A 281 -5.37 -15.01 31.89
C ASN A 281 -4.53 -16.04 32.66
N PHE A 282 -3.34 -16.38 32.16
CA PHE A 282 -2.42 -17.33 32.79
C PHE A 282 -1.16 -16.64 33.31
N ASN A 283 -0.65 -17.17 34.42
CA ASN A 283 0.60 -16.69 35.00
C ASN A 283 1.80 -17.16 34.16
N PRO A 284 2.72 -16.27 33.73
CA PRO A 284 3.90 -16.63 32.95
C PRO A 284 4.82 -17.66 33.61
N VAL A 285 4.81 -17.79 34.94
CA VAL A 285 5.56 -18.82 35.68
C VAL A 285 5.21 -20.23 35.19
N LEU A 286 4.01 -20.43 34.64
CA LEU A 286 3.61 -21.70 34.05
C LEU A 286 4.52 -22.18 32.90
N LYS A 287 5.22 -21.27 32.21
CA LYS A 287 6.17 -21.62 31.14
C LYS A 287 7.38 -22.43 31.66
N ALA A 288 7.64 -22.42 32.97
CA ALA A 288 8.76 -23.15 33.57
C ALA A 288 8.47 -24.64 33.81
N PHE A 289 7.21 -25.09 33.73
CA PHE A 289 6.86 -26.50 33.95
C PHE A 289 6.98 -27.32 32.66
N GLU A 290 7.71 -28.43 32.71
CA GLU A 290 7.95 -29.31 31.53
C GLU A 290 6.67 -29.85 30.90
N ASN A 291 5.61 -30.05 31.70
CA ASN A 291 4.32 -30.58 31.25
C ASN A 291 3.32 -29.49 30.80
N VAL A 292 3.75 -28.23 30.66
CA VAL A 292 2.88 -27.11 30.26
C VAL A 292 3.47 -26.35 29.09
N ASN A 293 2.72 -26.29 27.99
CA ASN A 293 3.01 -25.45 26.83
C ASN A 293 2.11 -24.22 26.87
N LEU A 294 2.60 -23.09 27.38
CA LEU A 294 1.85 -21.82 27.43
C LEU A 294 2.30 -20.88 26.31
N TYR A 295 1.36 -20.48 25.46
CA TYR A 295 1.53 -19.44 24.44
C TYR A 295 0.70 -18.22 24.81
N ASP A 296 1.36 -17.08 25.00
CA ASP A 296 0.70 -15.80 25.26
C ASP A 296 0.56 -14.95 23.98
N LEU A 297 -0.13 -13.81 24.10
CA LEU A 297 -0.30 -12.88 22.98
C LEU A 297 1.03 -12.40 22.38
N ASP A 298 2.13 -12.33 23.15
CA ASP A 298 3.43 -11.91 22.65
C ASP A 298 4.09 -13.04 21.84
N ASP A 299 3.97 -14.30 22.28
CA ASP A 299 4.40 -15.48 21.50
C ASP A 299 3.61 -15.60 20.19
N ILE A 300 2.28 -15.41 20.27
CA ILE A 300 1.39 -15.44 19.12
C ILE A 300 1.75 -14.31 18.14
N LYS A 301 2.07 -13.11 18.63
CA LYS A 301 2.57 -11.99 17.81
C LYS A 301 3.91 -12.30 17.13
N LYS A 302 4.82 -12.99 17.81
CA LYS A 302 6.10 -13.42 17.21
C LYS A 302 5.86 -14.40 16.06
N MET A 303 4.92 -15.33 16.23
CA MET A 303 4.55 -16.30 15.19
C MET A 303 3.77 -15.67 14.02
N THR A 304 2.87 -14.72 14.29
CA THR A 304 2.22 -13.95 13.22
C THR A 304 3.25 -13.12 12.45
N PHE A 305 4.27 -12.57 13.11
CA PHE A 305 5.36 -11.83 12.48
C PHE A 305 6.21 -12.71 11.54
N GLU A 306 6.59 -13.92 11.95
CA GLU A 306 7.26 -14.88 11.04
C GLU A 306 6.38 -15.30 9.86
N GLY A 307 5.08 -15.49 10.08
CA GLY A 307 4.10 -15.75 9.02
C GLY A 307 3.84 -14.57 8.08
N LEU A 308 4.00 -13.34 8.57
CA LEU A 308 3.94 -12.10 7.78
C LEU A 308 5.21 -11.92 6.95
N LEU A 309 6.40 -12.20 7.50
CA LEU A 309 7.68 -12.17 6.78
C LEU A 309 7.72 -13.19 5.64
N LYS A 310 7.25 -14.42 5.88
CA LYS A 310 7.10 -15.43 4.82
C LYS A 310 6.15 -14.98 3.71
N ARG A 311 5.05 -14.27 4.06
CA ARG A 311 4.14 -13.67 3.07
C ARG A 311 4.76 -12.50 2.31
N GLN A 312 5.55 -11.66 2.96
CA GLN A 312 6.26 -10.56 2.30
C GLN A 312 7.17 -11.05 1.18
N ASN A 313 7.78 -12.24 1.33
CA ASN A 313 8.59 -12.88 0.29
C ASN A 313 7.76 -13.39 -0.90
N GLU A 314 6.47 -13.64 -0.72
CA GLU A 314 5.56 -14.13 -1.77
C GLU A 314 4.87 -12.98 -2.54
N ILE A 315 4.83 -11.76 -1.97
CA ILE A 315 4.26 -10.57 -2.63
C ILE A 315 4.85 -10.34 -4.03
N PRO A 316 6.18 -10.42 -4.26
CA PRO A 316 6.75 -10.29 -5.60
C PRO A 316 6.21 -11.32 -6.59
N LEU A 317 6.03 -12.58 -6.16
CA LEU A 317 5.50 -13.65 -7.01
C LEU A 317 4.04 -13.38 -7.38
N VAL A 318 3.21 -12.97 -6.42
CA VAL A 318 1.81 -12.59 -6.67
C VAL A 318 1.73 -11.37 -7.61
N LYS A 319 2.59 -10.37 -7.42
CA LYS A 319 2.68 -9.20 -8.31
C LYS A 319 3.06 -9.60 -9.74
N ASN A 320 3.93 -10.59 -9.92
CA ASN A 320 4.26 -11.12 -11.25
C ASN A 320 3.04 -11.77 -11.92
N ILE A 321 2.26 -12.58 -11.18
CA ILE A 321 1.01 -13.17 -11.70
C ILE A 321 0.02 -12.08 -12.11
N ILE A 322 -0.15 -11.04 -11.28
CA ILE A 322 -1.05 -9.91 -11.58
C ILE A 322 -0.59 -9.17 -12.84
N SER A 323 0.72 -8.92 -12.99
CA SER A 323 1.27 -8.26 -14.17
C SER A 323 1.05 -9.10 -15.42
N GLU A 324 1.37 -10.39 -15.37
CA GLU A 324 1.22 -11.33 -16.50
C GLU A 324 -0.23 -11.38 -17.00
N GLU A 325 -1.19 -11.56 -16.10
CA GLU A 325 -2.60 -11.64 -16.46
C GLU A 325 -3.19 -10.27 -16.82
N GLY A 326 -2.68 -9.19 -16.21
CA GLY A 326 -3.05 -7.83 -16.55
C GLY A 326 -2.64 -7.45 -17.97
N ASP A 327 -1.43 -7.83 -18.38
CA ASP A 327 -0.92 -7.60 -19.74
C ASP A 327 -1.76 -8.37 -20.78
N LYS A 328 -2.10 -9.64 -20.51
CA LYS A 328 -3.02 -10.43 -21.36
C LYS A 328 -4.40 -9.78 -21.51
N PHE A 329 -4.96 -9.27 -20.41
CA PHE A 329 -6.26 -8.59 -20.44
C PHE A 329 -6.20 -7.27 -21.22
N ILE A 330 -5.12 -6.48 -21.05
CA ILE A 330 -4.89 -5.25 -21.80
C ILE A 330 -4.85 -5.54 -23.30
N GLU A 331 -4.06 -6.53 -23.72
CA GLU A 331 -3.96 -6.94 -25.11
C GLU A 331 -5.34 -7.31 -25.68
N TRP A 332 -6.09 -8.16 -24.98
CA TRP A 332 -7.46 -8.51 -25.35
C TRP A 332 -8.40 -7.30 -25.46
N PHE A 333 -8.35 -6.40 -24.47
CA PHE A 333 -9.23 -5.22 -24.38
C PHE A 333 -8.99 -4.24 -25.54
N TYR A 334 -7.73 -4.01 -25.91
CA TYR A 334 -7.37 -3.12 -27.01
C TYR A 334 -7.63 -3.74 -28.39
N HIS A 335 -7.33 -5.03 -28.57
CA HIS A 335 -7.68 -5.74 -29.81
C HIS A 335 -9.18 -5.65 -30.11
N ARG A 336 -10.03 -5.82 -29.09
CA ARG A 336 -11.49 -5.71 -29.24
C ARG A 336 -11.95 -4.32 -29.70
N LYS A 337 -11.23 -3.25 -29.32
CA LYS A 337 -11.56 -1.87 -29.73
C LYS A 337 -11.10 -1.51 -31.13
N ALA A 338 -9.98 -2.06 -31.57
CA ALA A 338 -9.40 -1.73 -32.88
C ALA A 338 -9.98 -2.57 -34.03
N SER A 339 -10.47 -3.78 -33.74
CA SER A 339 -11.03 -4.68 -34.75
C SER A 339 -12.06 -4.02 -35.68
N PRO A 340 -13.04 -3.22 -35.20
CA PRO A 340 -14.02 -2.59 -36.08
C PRO A 340 -13.41 -1.54 -37.03
N ILE A 341 -12.36 -0.83 -36.60
CA ILE A 341 -11.67 0.19 -37.41
C ILE A 341 -10.88 -0.49 -38.53
N ILE A 342 -10.17 -1.57 -38.18
CA ILE A 342 -9.38 -2.39 -39.12
C ILE A 342 -10.31 -3.03 -40.15
N GLU A 343 -11.45 -3.57 -39.70
CA GLU A 343 -12.47 -4.15 -40.58
C GLU A 343 -13.09 -3.11 -41.51
N ALA A 344 -13.43 -1.91 -41.00
CA ALA A 344 -13.95 -0.81 -41.82
C ALA A 344 -12.94 -0.34 -42.88
N TYR A 345 -11.66 -0.18 -42.52
CA TYR A 345 -10.61 0.20 -43.46
C TYR A 345 -10.40 -0.86 -44.55
N TRP A 346 -10.38 -2.14 -44.18
CA TRP A 346 -10.25 -3.23 -45.15
C TRP A 346 -11.45 -3.32 -46.09
N ASN A 347 -12.67 -3.20 -45.56
CA ASN A 347 -13.89 -3.22 -46.37
C ASN A 347 -13.93 -2.06 -47.36
N GLY A 348 -13.53 -0.84 -46.94
CA GLY A 348 -13.45 0.31 -47.84
C GLY A 348 -12.46 0.09 -49.00
N LEU A 349 -11.31 -0.52 -48.74
CA LEU A 349 -10.35 -0.85 -49.81
C LEU A 349 -10.88 -1.91 -50.78
N GLN A 350 -11.63 -2.90 -50.30
CA GLN A 350 -12.27 -3.90 -51.17
C GLN A 350 -13.37 -3.27 -52.01
N GLU A 351 -14.16 -2.37 -51.43
CA GLU A 351 -15.22 -1.64 -52.13
C GLU A 351 -14.63 -0.77 -53.25
N THR A 352 -13.59 0.01 -52.97
CA THR A 352 -12.89 0.80 -54.02
C THR A 352 -12.34 -0.10 -55.14
N LYS A 353 -11.75 -1.25 -54.78
CA LYS A 353 -11.25 -2.23 -55.77
C LYS A 353 -12.38 -2.74 -56.67
N ASP A 354 -13.52 -3.08 -56.09
CA ASP A 354 -14.66 -3.64 -56.82
C ASP A 354 -15.30 -2.57 -57.73
N GLU A 355 -15.40 -1.32 -57.28
CA GLU A 355 -15.86 -0.18 -58.09
C GLU A 355 -14.95 0.09 -59.29
N GLU A 356 -13.63 0.12 -59.08
CA GLU A 356 -12.65 0.36 -60.15
C GLU A 356 -12.63 -0.80 -61.16
N LEU A 357 -12.73 -2.05 -60.70
CA LEU A 357 -12.84 -3.22 -61.58
C LEU A 357 -14.12 -3.15 -62.41
N LYS A 358 -15.26 -2.82 -61.78
CA LYS A 358 -16.55 -2.68 -62.47
C LYS A 358 -16.52 -1.56 -63.51
N TRP A 359 -15.75 -0.50 -63.29
CA TRP A 359 -15.54 0.57 -64.26
C TRP A 359 -14.58 0.18 -65.40
N LEU A 360 -13.50 -0.56 -65.08
CA LEU A 360 -12.43 -0.89 -66.03
C LEU A 360 -12.83 -2.02 -66.98
N LEU A 361 -13.39 -3.11 -66.46
CA LEU A 361 -13.66 -4.33 -67.24
C LEU A 361 -14.49 -4.07 -68.51
N PRO A 362 -15.58 -3.28 -68.49
CA PRO A 362 -16.36 -2.98 -69.69
C PRO A 362 -15.60 -2.17 -70.76
N LYS A 363 -14.51 -1.49 -70.40
CA LYS A 363 -13.75 -0.60 -71.30
C LYS A 363 -12.60 -1.30 -72.02
N LEU A 364 -12.28 -2.53 -71.62
CA LEU A 364 -11.16 -3.30 -72.16
C LEU A 364 -11.51 -4.10 -73.43
N GLY A 365 -12.77 -4.08 -73.88
CA GLY A 365 -13.23 -4.80 -75.08
C GLY A 365 -13.51 -6.29 -74.80
N ASP A 366 -13.36 -7.13 -75.83
CA ASP A 366 -13.56 -8.59 -75.69
C ASP A 366 -12.40 -9.24 -74.93
N LEU A 367 -12.57 -9.39 -73.61
CA LEU A 367 -11.68 -10.15 -72.75
C LEU A 367 -12.12 -11.62 -72.69
N SER A 368 -11.14 -12.53 -72.71
CA SER A 368 -11.39 -13.93 -72.32
C SER A 368 -11.59 -14.05 -70.80
N GLN A 369 -12.33 -15.06 -70.35
CA GLN A 369 -12.53 -15.34 -68.92
C GLN A 369 -11.21 -15.45 -68.13
N GLU A 370 -10.16 -16.01 -68.73
CA GLU A 370 -8.85 -16.10 -68.08
C GLU A 370 -8.20 -14.73 -67.87
N GLN A 371 -8.40 -13.79 -68.80
CA GLN A 371 -7.87 -12.43 -68.70
C GLN A 371 -8.63 -11.60 -67.65
N GLU A 372 -9.95 -11.74 -67.57
CA GLU A 372 -10.77 -11.09 -66.54
C GLU A 372 -10.35 -11.54 -65.13
N ILE A 373 -10.21 -12.86 -64.93
CA ILE A 373 -9.71 -13.43 -63.65
C ILE A 373 -8.29 -12.92 -63.33
N LEU A 374 -7.42 -12.78 -64.33
CA LEU A 374 -6.05 -12.30 -64.12
C LEU A 374 -6.05 -10.83 -63.65
N ILE A 375 -6.92 -9.99 -64.20
CA ILE A 375 -7.08 -8.58 -63.82
C ILE A 375 -7.63 -8.47 -62.40
N GLU A 376 -8.66 -9.25 -62.05
CA GLU A 376 -9.19 -9.29 -60.68
C GLU A 376 -8.13 -9.74 -59.67
N ARG A 377 -7.37 -10.79 -60.00
CA ARG A 377 -6.25 -11.25 -59.15
C ARG A 377 -5.16 -10.19 -59.01
N PHE A 378 -4.86 -9.45 -60.07
CA PHE A 378 -3.89 -8.36 -60.03
C PHE A 378 -4.36 -7.25 -59.08
N ALA A 379 -5.60 -6.79 -59.22
CA ALA A 379 -6.18 -5.77 -58.36
C ALA A 379 -6.23 -6.23 -56.89
N HIS A 380 -6.63 -7.48 -56.63
CA HIS A 380 -6.62 -8.05 -55.29
C HIS A 380 -5.21 -8.14 -54.68
N ARG A 381 -4.21 -8.56 -55.47
CA ARG A 381 -2.80 -8.59 -55.04
C ARG A 381 -2.27 -7.19 -54.76
N LEU A 382 -2.64 -6.19 -55.57
CA LEU A 382 -2.20 -4.80 -55.42
C LEU A 382 -2.74 -4.21 -54.11
N ILE A 383 -4.05 -4.30 -53.87
CA ILE A 383 -4.69 -3.81 -52.65
C ILE A 383 -4.08 -4.48 -51.42
N ARG A 384 -3.92 -5.81 -51.45
CA ARG A 384 -3.30 -6.55 -50.33
C ARG A 384 -1.85 -6.13 -50.07
N LYS A 385 -1.08 -5.80 -51.12
CA LYS A 385 0.31 -5.36 -50.98
C LYS A 385 0.40 -3.93 -50.41
N VAL A 386 -0.46 -3.02 -50.87
CA VAL A 386 -0.51 -1.62 -50.40
C VAL A 386 -0.99 -1.52 -48.96
N SER A 387 -1.99 -2.31 -48.58
CA SER A 387 -2.60 -2.27 -47.25
C SER A 387 -1.83 -3.02 -46.17
N LYS A 388 -0.89 -3.92 -46.53
CA LYS A 388 -0.19 -4.77 -45.56
C LYS A 388 0.47 -3.97 -44.44
N LYS A 389 1.29 -2.97 -44.77
CA LYS A 389 2.03 -2.15 -43.80
C LYS A 389 1.09 -1.23 -42.99
N PRO A 390 0.14 -0.51 -43.60
CA PRO A 390 -0.90 0.22 -42.84
C PRO A 390 -1.68 -0.67 -41.87
N MET A 391 -2.05 -1.89 -42.26
CA MET A 391 -2.79 -2.83 -41.41
C MET A 391 -1.93 -3.38 -40.26
N GLU A 392 -0.66 -3.70 -40.52
CA GLU A 392 0.31 -4.08 -39.49
C GLU A 392 0.54 -2.94 -38.49
N GLU A 393 0.73 -1.72 -38.98
CA GLU A 393 0.90 -0.54 -38.13
C GLU A 393 -0.38 -0.18 -37.37
N LEU A 394 -1.57 -0.25 -37.97
CA LEU A 394 -2.84 -0.03 -37.24
C LEU A 394 -3.05 -1.06 -36.12
N ASN A 395 -2.67 -2.31 -36.34
CA ASN A 395 -2.64 -3.33 -35.29
C ASN A 395 -1.59 -3.01 -34.21
N ASN A 396 -0.38 -2.59 -34.60
CA ASN A 396 0.67 -2.21 -33.66
C ASN A 396 0.28 -0.97 -32.84
N PHE A 397 -0.36 0.03 -33.45
CA PHE A 397 -0.90 1.21 -32.77
C PHE A 397 -2.02 0.83 -31.82
N ALA A 398 -2.91 -0.07 -32.23
CA ALA A 398 -3.95 -0.61 -31.35
C ALA A 398 -3.35 -1.26 -30.11
N GLN A 399 -2.25 -2.00 -30.25
CA GLN A 399 -1.52 -2.62 -29.15
C GLN A 399 -0.74 -1.63 -28.27
N ASN A 400 -0.41 -0.43 -28.79
CA ASN A 400 0.45 0.57 -28.14
C ASN A 400 -0.23 1.92 -27.84
N LEU A 401 -1.57 1.95 -27.78
CA LEU A 401 -2.41 3.16 -27.58
C LEU A 401 -2.09 3.99 -26.32
N HIS A 402 -1.28 3.46 -25.40
CA HIS A 402 -0.81 4.17 -24.20
C HIS A 402 0.32 5.18 -24.48
N HIS A 403 0.94 5.13 -25.66
CA HIS A 403 2.01 6.04 -26.05
C HIS A 403 1.44 7.21 -26.85
N THR A 404 1.48 8.41 -26.26
CA THR A 404 1.20 9.65 -27.00
C THR A 404 2.39 9.95 -27.92
N ASP A 405 2.40 9.35 -29.10
CA ASP A 405 3.27 9.81 -30.19
C ASP A 405 2.63 11.02 -30.87
N ASN A 406 3.44 11.86 -31.50
CA ASN A 406 2.92 12.98 -32.28
C ASN A 406 2.02 12.43 -33.41
N PRO A 407 0.82 12.98 -33.67
CA PRO A 407 -0.02 12.56 -34.78
C PRO A 407 0.73 12.52 -36.13
N ILE A 408 1.69 13.43 -36.34
CA ILE A 408 2.53 13.48 -37.54
C ILE A 408 3.50 12.29 -37.59
N ASN A 409 4.09 11.88 -36.46
CA ASN A 409 4.94 10.67 -36.38
C ASN A 409 4.13 9.39 -36.61
N THR A 410 2.89 9.38 -36.14
CA THR A 410 1.94 8.27 -36.35
C THR A 410 1.65 8.11 -37.84
N VAL A 411 1.34 9.23 -38.52
CA VAL A 411 1.12 9.26 -39.98
C VAL A 411 2.37 8.80 -40.74
N LYS A 412 3.57 9.24 -40.34
CA LYS A 412 4.83 8.76 -40.95
C LYS A 412 4.96 7.23 -40.93
N LYS A 413 4.71 6.62 -39.77
CA LYS A 413 4.81 5.16 -39.60
C LYS A 413 3.76 4.41 -40.41
N VAL A 414 2.48 4.83 -40.33
CA VAL A 414 1.37 4.17 -41.04
C VAL A 414 1.55 4.20 -42.55
N PHE A 415 2.08 5.30 -43.10
CA PHE A 415 2.24 5.50 -44.54
C PHE A 415 3.68 5.30 -45.06
N ASP A 416 4.60 4.83 -44.21
CA ASP A 416 6.01 4.62 -44.57
C ASP A 416 6.71 5.88 -45.14
N LEU A 417 6.46 7.02 -44.51
CA LEU A 417 6.97 8.33 -44.94
C LEU A 417 8.22 8.76 -44.16
N ASP A 418 9.05 7.81 -43.75
CA ASP A 418 10.23 8.07 -42.92
C ASP A 418 11.19 9.08 -43.57
N ASP A 419 11.27 9.07 -44.91
CA ASP A 419 12.14 9.92 -45.73
C ASP A 419 11.64 11.36 -45.97
N VAL A 420 10.44 11.73 -45.51
CA VAL A 420 9.87 13.07 -45.74
C VAL A 420 10.20 14.02 -44.59
N ASP A 421 10.93 15.11 -44.83
CA ASP A 421 11.18 16.13 -43.80
C ASP A 421 9.92 16.96 -43.52
N ILE A 422 9.38 16.82 -42.30
CA ILE A 422 8.18 17.54 -41.83
C ILE A 422 8.54 18.19 -40.48
N PHE A 423 8.12 19.45 -40.28
CA PHE A 423 8.20 20.10 -38.98
C PHE A 423 7.34 19.36 -37.95
N VAL A 424 7.98 18.70 -36.98
CA VAL A 424 7.31 18.02 -35.86
C VAL A 424 7.33 18.95 -34.65
N PRO A 425 6.18 19.44 -34.15
CA PRO A 425 6.14 20.29 -32.97
C PRO A 425 6.73 19.56 -31.75
N LYS A 426 7.43 20.32 -30.90
CA LYS A 426 8.07 19.82 -29.67
C LYS A 426 7.08 19.06 -28.79
N ARG A 427 7.52 17.95 -28.22
CA ARG A 427 6.73 17.22 -27.22
C ARG A 427 6.57 18.09 -25.97
N ARG A 428 5.32 18.29 -25.54
CA ARG A 428 5.00 18.93 -24.27
C ARG A 428 5.10 17.93 -23.13
N VAL A 429 5.77 18.32 -22.05
CA VAL A 429 5.90 17.55 -20.81
C VAL A 429 5.35 18.39 -19.67
N ILE A 430 4.23 17.96 -19.09
CA ILE A 430 3.54 18.70 -18.03
C ILE A 430 4.04 18.22 -16.67
N ILE A 431 4.50 19.13 -15.83
CA ILE A 431 5.11 18.80 -14.54
C ILE A 431 4.25 19.38 -13.41
N GLY A 432 3.66 18.49 -12.62
CA GLY A 432 2.82 18.82 -11.48
C GLY A 432 3.62 19.23 -10.25
N THR A 433 3.19 20.32 -9.62
CA THR A 433 3.78 20.81 -8.36
C THR A 433 2.72 21.43 -7.45
N ARG A 434 3.01 21.49 -6.16
CA ARG A 434 2.22 22.29 -5.20
C ARG A 434 2.47 23.78 -5.42
N GLY A 435 1.54 24.61 -4.96
CA GLY A 435 1.64 26.07 -5.04
C GLY A 435 2.61 26.70 -4.03
N SER A 436 3.15 25.94 -3.07
CA SER A 436 4.11 26.50 -2.11
C SER A 436 5.40 26.91 -2.80
N LYS A 437 6.01 28.02 -2.32
CA LYS A 437 7.26 28.57 -2.89
C LYS A 437 8.35 27.51 -2.98
N LEU A 438 8.53 26.69 -1.93
CA LEU A 438 9.52 25.62 -1.91
C LEU A 438 9.26 24.55 -2.98
N ALA A 439 8.00 24.11 -3.17
CA ALA A 439 7.66 23.11 -4.16
C ALA A 439 7.88 23.63 -5.59
N LEU A 440 7.50 24.88 -5.86
CA LEU A 440 7.77 25.54 -7.15
C LEU A 440 9.26 25.64 -7.43
N THR A 441 10.07 26.08 -6.46
CA THR A 441 11.53 26.18 -6.62
C THR A 441 12.17 24.81 -6.86
N GLN A 442 11.73 23.78 -6.14
CA GLN A 442 12.18 22.40 -6.36
C GLN A 442 11.85 21.89 -7.76
N THR A 443 10.63 22.18 -8.23
CA THR A 443 10.16 21.78 -9.55
C THR A 443 10.93 22.48 -10.66
N HIS A 444 11.11 23.80 -10.57
CA HIS A 444 11.90 24.55 -11.55
C HIS A 444 13.35 24.08 -11.58
N HIS A 445 13.96 23.77 -10.43
CA HIS A 445 15.30 23.18 -10.38
C HIS A 445 15.39 21.85 -11.16
N MET A 446 14.38 20.99 -11.06
CA MET A 446 14.36 19.75 -11.84
C MET A 446 14.09 20.02 -13.33
N ILE A 447 13.26 21.00 -13.67
CA ILE A 447 13.00 21.42 -15.05
C ILE A 447 14.28 21.90 -15.74
N GLU A 448 15.09 22.72 -15.08
CA GLU A 448 16.37 23.18 -15.65
C GLU A 448 17.30 21.99 -15.95
N LYS A 449 17.40 21.03 -15.03
CA LYS A 449 18.18 19.80 -15.27
C LYS A 449 17.62 18.95 -16.40
N LEU A 450 16.28 18.88 -16.55
CA LEU A 450 15.65 18.19 -17.68
C LEU A 450 15.94 18.91 -19.00
N ARG A 451 15.90 20.25 -19.02
CA ARG A 451 16.23 21.07 -20.20
C ARG A 451 17.67 20.89 -20.65
N GLU A 452 18.63 20.82 -19.71
CA GLU A 452 20.03 20.53 -20.01
C GLU A 452 20.22 19.17 -20.69
N LYS A 453 19.43 18.16 -20.30
CA LYS A 453 19.53 16.80 -20.84
C LYS A 453 18.71 16.59 -22.12
N GLU A 454 17.57 17.27 -22.24
CA GLU A 454 16.57 17.06 -23.29
C GLU A 454 15.93 18.42 -23.72
N PRO A 455 16.64 19.23 -24.53
CA PRO A 455 16.21 20.58 -24.92
C PRO A 455 15.10 20.60 -25.99
N GLN A 456 14.82 19.45 -26.60
CA GLN A 456 13.79 19.30 -27.64
C GLN A 456 12.36 19.22 -27.07
N ASN A 457 12.21 19.06 -25.75
CA ASN A 457 10.91 19.07 -25.09
C ASN A 457 10.52 20.47 -24.62
N GLU A 458 9.22 20.75 -24.61
CA GLU A 458 8.63 21.92 -23.96
C GLU A 458 8.14 21.51 -22.55
N TYR A 459 8.72 22.10 -21.51
CA TYR A 459 8.36 21.79 -20.11
C TYR A 459 7.38 22.82 -19.55
N ILE A 460 6.21 22.35 -19.11
CA ILE A 460 5.12 23.20 -18.63
C ILE A 460 4.86 22.86 -17.17
N THR A 461 4.99 23.84 -16.28
CA THR A 461 4.64 23.67 -14.86
C THR A 461 3.14 23.80 -14.66
N GLN A 462 2.51 22.82 -14.03
CA GLN A 462 1.10 22.90 -13.60
C GLN A 462 1.00 22.89 -12.08
N VAL A 463 0.48 23.97 -11.53
CA VAL A 463 0.20 24.06 -10.09
C VAL A 463 -1.09 23.30 -9.77
N ILE A 464 -0.98 22.29 -8.92
CA ILE A 464 -2.10 21.52 -8.40
C ILE A 464 -2.47 22.09 -7.03
N ARG A 465 -3.67 22.68 -6.92
CA ARG A 465 -4.20 23.13 -5.63
C ARG A 465 -4.44 21.92 -4.73
N THR A 466 -3.94 21.98 -3.50
CA THR A 466 -4.10 20.93 -2.50
C THR A 466 -4.91 21.46 -1.32
N SER A 467 -5.72 20.63 -0.66
CA SER A 467 -6.43 20.98 0.60
C SER A 467 -5.48 21.44 1.72
N GLY A 468 -4.20 21.08 1.60
CA GLY A 468 -3.13 21.54 2.48
C GLY A 468 -2.79 23.03 2.42
N ASP A 469 -3.24 23.73 1.38
CA ASP A 469 -3.04 25.16 1.22
C ASP A 469 -4.09 25.98 2.01
N GLU A 470 -5.13 25.31 2.55
CA GLU A 470 -6.23 25.90 3.35
C GLU A 470 -6.06 25.72 4.87
N GLY A 471 -4.97 25.10 5.34
CA GLY A 471 -4.57 25.12 6.75
C GLY A 471 -5.28 24.15 7.71
N ASN A 472 -6.13 23.25 7.22
CA ASN A 472 -6.84 22.26 8.05
C ASN A 472 -6.49 20.82 7.67
N ILE A 473 -5.41 20.25 8.23
CA ILE A 473 -5.12 18.81 8.10
C ILE A 473 -4.44 18.27 9.37
N GLU A 474 -5.10 17.32 10.05
CA GLU A 474 -4.54 16.43 11.09
C GLU A 474 -4.01 15.08 10.53
N VAL A 475 -4.08 14.86 9.21
CA VAL A 475 -3.75 13.56 8.59
C VAL A 475 -2.53 13.65 7.67
N MET A 476 -1.47 12.93 8.01
CA MET A 476 -0.29 12.74 7.15
C MET A 476 -0.68 12.01 5.86
N GLY A 477 -0.27 12.53 4.68
CA GLY A 477 -0.50 11.90 3.38
C GLY A 477 -1.55 12.57 2.48
N ALA A 478 -2.38 13.47 3.02
CA ALA A 478 -3.40 14.18 2.24
C ALA A 478 -2.81 15.09 1.13
N PHE A 479 -1.62 15.67 1.35
CA PHE A 479 -0.92 16.57 0.42
C PHE A 479 -0.46 15.91 -0.88
N THR A 480 -0.14 14.62 -0.82
CA THR A 480 0.38 13.80 -1.91
C THR A 480 -0.72 13.35 -2.87
N SER A 481 -1.92 13.11 -2.33
CA SER A 481 -3.04 12.51 -3.05
C SER A 481 -3.54 13.33 -4.26
N ALA A 482 -3.46 14.67 -4.24
CA ALA A 482 -4.00 15.50 -5.33
C ALA A 482 -3.08 15.56 -6.55
N ILE A 483 -1.76 15.64 -6.33
CA ILE A 483 -0.75 15.59 -7.40
C ILE A 483 -0.66 14.17 -7.95
N GLN A 484 -0.72 13.15 -7.10
CA GLN A 484 -0.74 11.76 -7.52
C GLN A 484 -2.01 11.43 -8.31
N ARG A 485 -3.18 11.97 -7.93
CA ARG A 485 -4.37 11.95 -8.79
C ARG A 485 -4.13 12.63 -10.13
N ALA A 486 -3.47 13.79 -10.16
CA ALA A 486 -3.14 14.46 -11.42
C ALA A 486 -2.23 13.64 -12.34
N LEU A 487 -1.27 12.90 -11.77
CA LEU A 487 -0.43 11.94 -12.48
C LEU A 487 -1.26 10.80 -13.06
N LEU A 488 -2.08 10.15 -12.23
CA LEU A 488 -2.93 9.02 -12.62
C LEU A 488 -3.97 9.43 -13.67
N ASP A 489 -4.53 10.64 -13.57
CA ASP A 489 -5.52 11.19 -14.51
C ASP A 489 -4.92 11.60 -15.86
N GLY A 490 -3.58 11.62 -16.00
CA GLY A 490 -2.90 12.13 -17.20
C GLY A 490 -2.91 13.65 -17.32
N ARG A 491 -3.27 14.38 -16.26
CA ARG A 491 -3.23 15.86 -16.25
C ARG A 491 -1.80 16.38 -16.19
N VAL A 492 -0.91 15.64 -15.52
CA VAL A 492 0.53 15.92 -15.48
C VAL A 492 1.30 14.64 -15.78
N ASP A 493 2.51 14.74 -16.32
CA ASP A 493 3.37 13.61 -16.70
C ASP A 493 4.36 13.24 -15.61
N ILE A 494 4.87 14.25 -14.91
CA ILE A 494 5.88 14.12 -13.85
C ILE A 494 5.39 14.91 -12.64
N ALA A 495 5.64 14.41 -11.44
CA ALA A 495 5.52 15.20 -10.23
C ALA A 495 6.85 15.23 -9.47
N VAL A 496 7.18 16.39 -8.90
CA VAL A 496 8.40 16.58 -8.13
C VAL A 496 8.05 16.68 -6.65
N HIS A 497 8.63 15.79 -5.85
CA HIS A 497 8.37 15.69 -4.41
C HIS A 497 9.67 15.77 -3.61
N SER A 498 9.59 16.33 -2.42
CA SER A 498 10.61 16.07 -1.39
C SER A 498 10.47 14.63 -0.92
N PHE A 499 11.52 13.82 -1.07
CA PHE A 499 11.38 12.36 -0.94
C PHE A 499 10.97 11.91 0.48
N LYS A 500 11.45 12.63 1.50
CA LYS A 500 11.07 12.43 2.90
C LYS A 500 9.59 12.66 3.20
N ASP A 501 8.87 13.40 2.36
CA ASP A 501 7.46 13.75 2.57
C ASP A 501 6.52 12.76 1.86
N LEU A 502 7.08 11.78 1.14
CA LEU A 502 6.32 10.73 0.44
C LEU A 502 6.07 9.54 1.37
N PRO A 503 4.84 8.97 1.38
CA PRO A 503 4.52 7.79 2.17
C PRO A 503 5.43 6.62 1.79
N ILE A 504 5.69 5.71 2.72
CA ILE A 504 6.51 4.51 2.48
C ILE A 504 5.87 3.62 1.44
N GLU A 505 4.55 3.46 1.56
CA GLU A 505 3.70 2.65 0.71
C GLU A 505 3.71 3.17 -0.73
N SER A 506 3.90 2.25 -1.68
CA SER A 506 3.80 2.55 -3.10
C SER A 506 2.34 2.77 -3.49
N ILE A 507 2.08 3.75 -4.35
CA ILE A 507 0.75 3.97 -4.90
C ILE A 507 0.61 3.18 -6.21
N PRO A 508 -0.40 2.29 -6.32
CA PRO A 508 -0.64 1.55 -7.55
C PRO A 508 -0.77 2.48 -8.76
N GLY A 509 -0.07 2.16 -9.84
CA GLY A 509 -0.05 2.96 -11.07
C GLY A 509 0.96 4.10 -11.07
N LEU A 510 1.68 4.36 -9.97
CA LEU A 510 2.78 5.32 -9.91
C LEU A 510 4.09 4.64 -9.52
N ARG A 511 5.20 5.25 -9.93
CA ARG A 511 6.56 4.86 -9.51
C ARG A 511 7.46 6.07 -9.44
N PHE A 512 8.55 5.96 -8.68
CA PHE A 512 9.66 6.89 -8.80
C PHE A 512 10.44 6.58 -10.08
N GLY A 513 10.49 7.53 -11.01
CA GLY A 513 11.31 7.42 -12.22
C GLY A 513 12.77 7.83 -11.96
N ALA A 514 12.98 8.74 -11.01
CA ALA A 514 14.31 9.13 -10.55
C ALA A 514 14.28 9.64 -9.11
N ILE A 515 15.39 9.39 -8.40
CA ILE A 515 15.72 10.04 -7.14
C ILE A 515 16.94 10.93 -7.39
N SER A 516 16.78 12.24 -7.19
CA SER A 516 17.84 13.20 -7.44
C SER A 516 19.00 13.01 -6.46
N LYS A 517 20.20 13.47 -6.84
CA LYS A 517 21.30 13.67 -5.88
C LYS A 517 20.80 14.46 -4.66
N ARG A 518 21.24 14.03 -3.46
CA ARG A 518 20.89 14.73 -2.21
C ARG A 518 21.47 16.13 -2.16
N GLU A 519 20.66 17.05 -1.63
CA GLU A 519 21.14 18.27 -1.01
C GLU A 519 21.63 17.99 0.43
N ASP A 520 22.09 19.00 1.14
CA ASP A 520 22.48 18.88 2.56
C ASP A 520 21.35 18.27 3.41
N VAL A 521 21.64 17.11 4.00
CA VAL A 521 20.71 16.30 4.78
C VAL A 521 20.52 16.82 6.20
N ARG A 522 21.39 17.72 6.67
CA ARG A 522 21.42 18.16 8.07
C ARG A 522 20.22 19.04 8.41
N ASP A 523 19.96 19.14 9.71
CA ASP A 523 19.00 20.07 10.27
C ASP A 523 19.71 21.37 10.71
N VAL A 524 18.95 22.46 10.71
CA VAL A 524 19.44 23.81 10.97
C VAL A 524 18.61 24.41 12.10
N LEU A 525 19.30 24.93 13.11
CA LEU A 525 18.72 25.82 14.11
C LEU A 525 18.69 27.24 13.55
N ILE A 526 17.52 27.87 13.64
CA ILE A 526 17.35 29.30 13.43
C ILE A 526 16.89 29.86 14.76
N SER A 527 17.73 30.63 15.43
CA SER A 527 17.39 31.36 16.65
C SER A 527 17.11 32.81 16.35
N ARG A 528 16.38 33.46 17.26
CA ARG A 528 15.96 34.84 17.09
C ARG A 528 17.12 35.84 17.07
N ASN A 529 18.18 35.62 17.87
CA ASN A 529 19.33 36.53 17.96
C ASN A 529 20.63 35.90 17.43
N GLY A 530 20.56 34.77 16.72
CA GLY A 530 21.73 34.11 16.16
C GLY A 530 22.50 33.21 17.13
N GLU A 531 21.95 32.94 18.32
CA GLU A 531 22.50 31.98 19.28
C GLU A 531 22.54 30.55 18.70
N LYS A 532 23.59 29.79 19.05
CA LYS A 532 23.69 28.35 18.82
C LYS A 532 22.87 27.56 19.85
N LEU A 533 22.65 26.26 19.59
CA LEU A 533 21.82 25.39 20.43
C LEU A 533 22.29 25.34 21.89
N HIS A 534 23.61 25.32 22.11
CA HIS A 534 24.19 25.31 23.46
C HIS A 534 24.17 26.69 24.15
N GLU A 535 24.02 27.77 23.38
CA GLU A 535 23.98 29.15 23.88
C GLU A 535 22.56 29.59 24.27
N LEU A 536 21.53 28.83 23.86
CA LEU A 536 20.14 29.11 24.23
C LEU A 536 19.94 29.07 25.75
N LYS A 537 19.21 30.07 26.26
CA LYS A 537 18.85 30.21 27.67
C LYS A 537 18.13 28.96 28.19
N LYS A 538 18.29 28.70 29.49
CA LYS A 538 17.57 27.61 30.17
C LYS A 538 16.06 27.80 30.00
N GLY A 539 15.36 26.75 29.59
CA GLY A 539 13.91 26.79 29.35
C GLY A 539 13.49 27.52 28.07
N ALA A 540 14.42 27.82 27.15
CA ALA A 540 14.05 28.42 25.86
C ALA A 540 13.14 27.50 25.04
N VAL A 541 12.25 28.11 24.26
CA VAL A 541 11.19 27.45 23.49
C VAL A 541 11.64 27.20 22.06
N ILE A 542 11.78 25.94 21.67
CA ILE A 542 12.12 25.53 20.30
C ILE A 542 10.88 25.07 19.54
N GLY A 543 10.64 25.64 18.36
CA GLY A 543 9.57 25.24 17.45
C GLY A 543 9.99 24.11 16.50
N THR A 544 9.33 22.95 16.60
CA THR A 544 9.41 21.88 15.60
C THR A 544 8.11 21.07 15.55
N GLY A 545 7.68 20.66 14.35
CA GLY A 545 6.55 19.73 14.18
C GLY A 545 6.98 18.27 14.03
N SER A 546 8.22 17.93 14.39
CA SER A 546 8.83 16.61 14.18
C SER A 546 9.24 16.01 15.51
N LEU A 547 8.57 14.91 15.90
CA LEU A 547 8.90 14.12 17.10
C LEU A 547 10.37 13.66 17.09
N ARG A 548 10.90 13.30 15.92
CA ARG A 548 12.32 12.98 15.72
C ARG A 548 13.26 14.09 16.20
N ARG A 549 12.94 15.35 15.88
CA ARG A 549 13.77 16.49 16.30
C ARG A 549 13.58 16.78 17.77
N GLU A 550 12.33 16.74 18.24
CA GLU A 550 12.00 16.97 19.64
C GLU A 550 12.81 16.07 20.58
N ILE A 551 12.83 14.76 20.32
CA ILE A 551 13.57 13.81 21.16
C ILE A 551 15.07 14.05 21.09
N GLN A 552 15.64 14.25 19.90
CA GLN A 552 17.09 14.48 19.77
C GLN A 552 17.51 15.81 20.43
N ILE A 553 16.70 16.86 20.35
CA ILE A 553 16.92 18.11 21.10
C ILE A 553 16.89 17.82 22.59
N LYS A 554 15.89 17.08 23.08
CA LYS A 554 15.74 16.75 24.49
C LYS A 554 16.88 15.88 25.02
N GLN A 555 17.51 15.06 24.19
CA GLN A 555 18.73 14.32 24.54
C GLN A 555 19.93 15.26 24.70
N LEU A 556 20.08 16.25 23.82
CA LEU A 556 21.20 17.21 23.88
C LEU A 556 21.01 18.27 24.98
N ARG A 557 19.77 18.72 25.17
CA ARG A 557 19.38 19.83 26.06
C ARG A 557 18.02 19.52 26.72
N PRO A 558 18.00 18.69 27.78
CA PRO A 558 16.76 18.29 28.46
C PRO A 558 15.95 19.47 29.04
N ASP A 559 16.63 20.59 29.32
CA ASP A 559 16.06 21.78 29.93
C ASP A 559 15.26 22.68 28.97
N LEU A 560 15.37 22.47 27.65
CA LEU A 560 14.67 23.29 26.65
C LEU A 560 13.21 22.84 26.49
N GLU A 561 12.30 23.78 26.26
CA GLU A 561 10.90 23.48 25.95
C GLU A 561 10.75 23.29 24.44
N VAL A 562 10.01 22.26 24.00
CA VAL A 562 9.72 22.05 22.58
C VAL A 562 8.22 22.26 22.36
N LYS A 563 7.87 23.11 21.40
CA LYS A 563 6.48 23.39 21.01
C LYS A 563 6.25 23.07 19.54
N PHE A 564 5.06 22.55 19.26
CA PHE A 564 4.65 22.23 17.90
C PHE A 564 4.56 23.47 17.03
N ILE A 565 5.20 23.45 15.86
CA ILE A 565 5.10 24.52 14.85
C ILE A 565 4.72 23.95 13.48
N GLN A 566 3.73 24.58 12.86
CA GLN A 566 3.25 24.26 11.52
C GLN A 566 3.26 25.46 10.58
N GLY A 567 3.16 25.17 9.28
CA GLY A 567 3.18 26.15 8.19
C GLY A 567 4.36 25.95 7.23
N ASN A 568 4.45 26.78 6.21
CA ASN A 568 5.60 26.83 5.28
C ASN A 568 6.82 27.50 5.94
N VAL A 569 8.01 27.35 5.33
CA VAL A 569 9.29 27.87 5.83
C VAL A 569 9.20 29.34 6.25
N ASP A 570 8.70 30.22 5.36
CA ASP A 570 8.57 31.65 5.63
C ASP A 570 7.67 31.94 6.84
N GLY A 571 6.54 31.23 6.94
CA GLY A 571 5.60 31.39 8.05
C GLY A 571 6.19 30.93 9.38
N ARG A 572 7.00 29.88 9.39
CA ARG A 572 7.69 29.40 10.60
C ARG A 572 8.76 30.40 11.07
N ILE A 573 9.58 30.92 10.15
CA ILE A 573 10.57 31.94 10.45
C ILE A 573 9.89 33.20 10.99
N LYS A 574 8.75 33.60 10.41
CA LYS A 574 7.98 34.73 10.89
C LYS A 574 7.48 34.52 12.33
N LYS A 575 6.82 33.39 12.65
CA LYS A 575 6.36 33.08 14.02
C LYS A 575 7.49 33.15 15.05
N MET A 576 8.68 32.66 14.71
CA MET A 576 9.86 32.79 15.56
C MET A 576 10.28 34.26 15.75
N LYS A 577 10.34 35.05 14.66
CA LYS A 577 10.67 36.48 14.75
C LYS A 577 9.63 37.27 15.55
N ASP A 578 8.36 36.91 15.44
CA ASP A 578 7.24 37.52 16.17
C ASP A 578 7.26 37.14 17.67
N GLY A 579 8.18 36.28 18.09
CA GLY A 579 8.44 35.95 19.49
C GLY A 579 7.65 34.77 20.04
N GLU A 580 6.93 34.02 19.19
CA GLU A 580 6.24 32.78 19.60
C GLU A 580 7.22 31.66 19.98
N TYR A 581 8.44 31.69 19.44
CA TYR A 581 9.51 30.71 19.68
C TYR A 581 10.86 31.43 19.82
N ASP A 582 11.74 30.94 20.69
CA ASP A 582 13.11 31.44 20.82
C ASP A 582 13.99 30.98 19.66
N ALA A 583 13.74 29.75 19.17
CA ALA A 583 14.37 29.19 17.99
C ALA A 583 13.43 28.20 17.29
N ILE A 584 13.72 27.86 16.04
CA ILE A 584 13.04 26.81 15.28
C ILE A 584 14.06 25.90 14.61
N ILE A 585 13.67 24.67 14.30
CA ILE A 585 14.51 23.74 13.54
C ILE A 585 13.89 23.42 12.18
N LEU A 586 14.66 23.62 11.11
CA LEU A 586 14.28 23.35 9.72
C LEU A 586 15.33 22.48 9.03
N ALA A 587 14.99 21.91 7.86
CA ALA A 587 15.95 21.12 7.10
C ALA A 587 16.84 22.04 6.25
N ALA A 588 18.15 21.81 6.27
CA ALA A 588 19.13 22.60 5.49
C ALA A 588 18.77 22.62 4.00
N ALA A 589 18.40 21.45 3.44
CA ALA A 589 17.96 21.32 2.06
C ALA A 589 16.84 22.29 1.65
N GLY A 590 15.85 22.48 2.53
CA GLY A 590 14.72 23.38 2.24
C GLY A 590 15.14 24.84 2.20
N LEU A 591 15.96 25.27 3.17
CA LEU A 591 16.50 26.63 3.23
C LEU A 591 17.43 26.93 2.07
N LYS A 592 18.35 26.01 1.76
CA LYS A 592 19.31 26.17 0.66
C LYS A 592 18.62 26.32 -0.68
N ARG A 593 17.58 25.52 -0.94
CA ARG A 593 16.77 25.62 -2.18
C ARG A 593 16.07 26.97 -2.30
N LEU A 594 15.64 27.56 -1.18
CA LEU A 594 15.00 28.88 -1.17
C LEU A 594 15.99 30.05 -1.17
N GLY A 595 17.30 29.79 -1.12
CA GLY A 595 18.30 30.85 -0.94
C GLY A 595 18.25 31.49 0.45
N MET A 596 17.82 30.74 1.47
CA MET A 596 17.59 31.22 2.84
C MET A 596 18.54 30.56 3.85
N LEU A 597 19.65 29.98 3.40
CA LEU A 597 20.59 29.33 4.32
C LEU A 597 21.25 30.33 5.28
N ASP A 598 21.33 31.61 4.90
CA ASP A 598 21.90 32.68 5.75
C ASP A 598 21.07 32.99 7.02
N TYR A 599 19.83 32.47 7.10
CA TYR A 599 19.06 32.49 8.34
C TYR A 599 19.56 31.46 9.37
N ALA A 600 20.41 30.52 8.98
CA ALA A 600 20.94 29.51 9.88
C ALA A 600 21.81 30.14 10.98
N SER A 601 21.43 29.92 12.23
CA SER A 601 22.27 30.24 13.39
C SER A 601 23.28 29.12 13.63
N GLU A 602 22.86 27.88 13.40
CA GLU A 602 23.72 26.70 13.49
C GLU A 602 23.25 25.59 12.54
N ILE A 603 24.19 24.96 11.84
CA ILE A 603 23.93 23.73 11.10
C ILE A 603 24.35 22.56 12.01
N LEU A 604 23.38 21.78 12.47
CA LEU A 604 23.61 20.69 13.40
C LEU A 604 24.34 19.54 12.70
N SER A 605 25.31 18.93 13.37
CA SER A 605 26.04 17.80 12.79
C SER A 605 25.13 16.57 12.66
N GLU A 606 25.54 15.61 11.84
CA GLU A 606 24.80 14.33 11.71
C GLU A 606 24.88 13.46 12.98
N ASP A 607 25.80 13.81 13.91
CA ASP A 607 25.91 13.18 15.22
C ASP A 607 25.01 13.84 16.25
N ASP A 608 24.87 15.17 16.20
CA ASP A 608 23.93 15.91 17.05
C ASP A 608 22.48 15.61 16.66
N MET A 609 22.20 15.51 15.36
CA MET A 609 20.84 15.27 14.87
C MET A 609 20.86 14.40 13.62
N ILE A 610 20.54 13.11 13.81
CA ILE A 610 20.40 12.14 12.72
C ILE A 610 19.23 12.59 11.82
N PRO A 611 19.47 12.78 10.51
CA PRO A 611 18.46 13.24 9.55
C PRO A 611 17.19 12.39 9.47
N ALA A 612 16.12 12.99 8.95
CA ALA A 612 14.93 12.25 8.56
C ALA A 612 15.23 11.35 7.33
N VAL A 613 14.56 10.20 7.28
CA VAL A 613 14.58 9.27 6.14
C VAL A 613 14.31 10.00 4.83
N GLY A 614 15.19 9.83 3.84
CA GLY A 614 15.06 10.45 2.51
C GLY A 614 15.28 11.97 2.49
N GLN A 615 15.75 12.60 3.57
CA GLN A 615 15.99 14.04 3.61
C GLN A 615 17.04 14.45 2.57
N GLY A 616 16.85 15.64 1.98
CA GLY A 616 17.75 16.18 0.95
C GLY A 616 17.50 15.66 -0.46
N ALA A 617 16.87 14.50 -0.66
CA ALA A 617 16.52 13.98 -1.99
C ALA A 617 15.21 14.58 -2.53
N LEU A 618 15.12 14.73 -3.85
CA LEU A 618 13.85 14.92 -4.57
C LEU A 618 13.52 13.64 -5.32
N ALA A 619 12.24 13.27 -5.33
CA ALA A 619 11.74 12.18 -6.14
C ALA A 619 10.92 12.73 -7.31
N LEU A 620 11.19 12.22 -8.50
CA LEU A 620 10.38 12.44 -9.69
C LEU A 620 9.44 11.25 -9.82
N GLU A 621 8.18 11.46 -9.45
CA GLU A 621 7.12 10.46 -9.54
C GLU A 621 6.46 10.54 -10.91
N ILE A 622 6.19 9.38 -11.52
CA ILE A 622 5.62 9.22 -12.86
C ILE A 622 4.57 8.10 -12.85
N ARG A 623 3.77 8.02 -13.92
CA ARG A 623 2.91 6.85 -14.15
C ARG A 623 3.72 5.60 -14.44
N ASP A 624 3.32 4.48 -13.86
CA ASP A 624 3.95 3.18 -14.10
C ASP A 624 3.60 2.63 -15.49
N GLY A 625 4.64 2.30 -16.26
CA GLY A 625 4.54 1.91 -17.67
C GLY A 625 4.73 3.05 -18.67
N ASP A 626 4.83 4.31 -18.24
CA ASP A 626 5.24 5.41 -19.14
C ASP A 626 6.76 5.37 -19.38
N LYS A 627 7.17 4.45 -20.27
CA LYS A 627 8.57 4.24 -20.64
C LYS A 627 9.23 5.52 -21.15
N SER A 628 8.46 6.36 -21.83
CA SER A 628 8.98 7.57 -22.45
C SER A 628 9.35 8.62 -21.40
N THR A 629 8.47 8.85 -20.42
CA THR A 629 8.70 9.75 -19.31
C THR A 629 9.73 9.17 -18.35
N TYR A 630 9.72 7.84 -18.14
CA TYR A 630 10.76 7.14 -17.39
C TYR A 630 12.15 7.39 -17.99
N ASN A 631 12.34 7.14 -19.29
CA ASN A 631 13.63 7.34 -19.96
C ASN A 631 14.09 8.81 -19.90
N LEU A 632 13.15 9.76 -19.89
CA LEU A 632 13.44 11.18 -19.70
C LEU A 632 13.92 11.47 -18.28
N VAL A 633 13.14 11.11 -17.25
CA VAL A 633 13.46 11.48 -15.86
C VAL A 633 14.61 10.66 -15.28
N HIS A 634 14.78 9.40 -15.70
CA HIS A 634 15.80 8.50 -15.18
C HIS A 634 17.23 9.01 -15.45
N LYS A 635 17.41 9.89 -16.44
CA LYS A 635 18.68 10.61 -16.69
C LYS A 635 19.11 11.51 -15.53
N LEU A 636 18.19 11.87 -14.65
CA LEU A 636 18.45 12.65 -13.43
C LEU A 636 18.63 11.77 -12.18
N ASN A 637 18.48 10.45 -12.32
CA ASN A 637 18.61 9.54 -11.21
C ASN A 637 20.06 9.49 -10.69
N ASN A 638 20.21 9.48 -9.36
CA ASN A 638 21.49 9.24 -8.72
C ASN A 638 21.45 7.90 -7.98
N ALA A 639 22.12 6.89 -8.54
CA ALA A 639 22.09 5.51 -8.02
C ALA A 639 22.51 5.40 -6.55
N ASP A 640 23.55 6.12 -6.13
CA ASP A 640 24.02 6.09 -4.74
C ASP A 640 22.97 6.68 -3.77
N THR A 641 22.36 7.80 -4.16
CA THR A 641 21.26 8.40 -3.38
C THR A 641 20.03 7.48 -3.36
N GLU A 642 19.71 6.84 -4.47
CA GLU A 642 18.60 5.91 -4.57
C GLU A 642 18.78 4.72 -3.63
N ILE A 643 19.96 4.07 -3.65
CA ILE A 643 20.29 2.96 -2.74
C ILE A 643 20.22 3.43 -1.28
N ALA A 644 20.86 4.55 -0.95
CA ALA A 644 20.87 5.10 0.41
C ALA A 644 19.45 5.42 0.91
N ALA A 645 18.69 6.18 0.14
CA ALA A 645 17.37 6.64 0.54
C ALA A 645 16.34 5.51 0.59
N ASN A 646 16.42 4.54 -0.33
CA ASN A 646 15.57 3.34 -0.26
C ASN A 646 15.94 2.46 0.94
N SER A 647 17.22 2.35 1.30
CA SER A 647 17.65 1.62 2.50
C SER A 647 17.11 2.28 3.77
N GLU A 648 17.15 3.61 3.88
CA GLU A 648 16.53 4.34 5.00
C GLU A 648 15.01 4.11 5.06
N ARG A 649 14.33 4.03 3.91
CA ARG A 649 12.88 3.72 3.86
C ARG A 649 12.58 2.30 4.28
N VAL A 650 13.42 1.34 3.89
CA VAL A 650 13.32 -0.07 4.35
C VAL A 650 13.55 -0.17 5.86
N PHE A 651 14.50 0.58 6.41
CA PHE A 651 14.69 0.69 7.85
C PHE A 651 13.44 1.23 8.56
N LEU A 652 12.84 2.31 8.02
CA LEU A 652 11.60 2.90 8.55
C LEU A 652 10.41 1.93 8.46
N GLU A 653 10.27 1.21 7.35
CA GLU A 653 9.23 0.19 7.13
C GLU A 653 9.36 -0.96 8.14
N ALA A 654 10.59 -1.46 8.33
CA ALA A 654 10.87 -2.59 9.24
C ALA A 654 10.57 -2.27 10.71
N LEU A 655 10.62 -1.00 11.10
CA LEU A 655 10.24 -0.53 12.44
C LEU A 655 8.73 -0.27 12.61
N GLY A 656 7.90 -0.70 11.65
CA GLY A 656 6.45 -0.54 11.73
C GLY A 656 5.91 0.77 11.17
N GLY A 657 6.69 1.45 10.33
CA GLY A 657 6.29 2.48 9.37
C GLY A 657 5.16 3.42 9.79
N GLY A 658 5.49 4.61 10.28
CA GLY A 658 4.50 5.66 10.48
C GLY A 658 5.04 6.86 11.23
N CYS A 659 4.43 8.02 11.01
CA CYS A 659 4.84 9.30 11.60
C CYS A 659 4.60 9.42 13.10
N ASN A 660 4.06 8.36 13.72
CA ASN A 660 3.77 8.27 15.15
C ASN A 660 4.96 7.80 15.97
N PHE A 661 6.02 7.31 15.31
CA PHE A 661 7.26 6.92 15.97
C PHE A 661 8.41 7.88 15.61
N PRO A 662 9.21 8.32 16.60
CA PRO A 662 10.41 9.10 16.37
C PRO A 662 11.51 8.20 15.82
N ILE A 663 11.59 8.18 14.48
CA ILE A 663 12.56 7.41 13.73
C ILE A 663 13.45 8.36 12.93
N ALA A 664 14.75 8.11 12.94
CA ALA A 664 15.73 8.78 12.10
C ALA A 664 16.61 7.75 11.39
N ALA A 665 17.03 8.06 10.17
CA ALA A 665 17.99 7.23 9.47
C ALA A 665 18.78 8.05 8.46
N HIS A 666 20.08 7.84 8.43
CA HIS A 666 20.96 8.41 7.44
C HIS A 666 21.91 7.35 6.89
N ALA A 667 21.73 7.03 5.62
CA ALA A 667 22.58 6.12 4.87
C ALA A 667 23.50 6.89 3.91
N LYS A 668 24.70 6.36 3.72
CA LYS A 668 25.71 6.85 2.79
C LYS A 668 26.19 5.70 1.94
N VAL A 669 26.32 5.96 0.64
CA VAL A 669 26.98 5.07 -0.32
C VAL A 669 28.18 5.80 -0.89
N LYS A 670 29.34 5.15 -0.86
CA LYS A 670 30.56 5.61 -1.52
C LYS A 670 31.24 4.41 -2.17
N ASP A 671 31.39 4.46 -3.49
CA ASP A 671 31.95 3.38 -4.29
C ASP A 671 31.18 2.06 -4.12
N ASN A 672 31.73 1.09 -3.36
CA ASN A 672 31.09 -0.18 -3.02
C ASN A 672 30.75 -0.29 -1.53
N HIS A 673 31.02 0.75 -0.73
CA HIS A 673 30.74 0.81 0.69
C HIS A 673 29.38 1.46 0.96
N PHE A 674 28.60 0.83 1.83
CA PHE A 674 27.35 1.32 2.36
C PHE A 674 27.45 1.40 3.88
N SER A 675 26.93 2.49 4.44
CA SER A 675 26.77 2.65 5.89
C SER A 675 25.41 3.28 6.17
N ILE A 676 24.78 2.90 7.27
CA ILE A 676 23.53 3.50 7.75
C ILE A 676 23.60 3.68 9.27
N LYS A 677 23.26 4.88 9.73
CA LYS A 677 23.05 5.23 11.13
C LYS A 677 21.56 5.44 11.36
N GLY A 678 21.01 4.82 12.38
CA GLY A 678 19.59 4.84 12.69
C GLY A 678 19.32 5.23 14.13
N LEU A 679 18.14 5.79 14.38
CA LEU A 679 17.59 6.05 15.70
C LEU A 679 16.14 5.56 15.75
N PHE A 680 15.81 4.87 16.84
CA PHE A 680 14.44 4.48 17.16
C PHE A 680 14.15 4.80 18.62
N ALA A 681 13.05 5.50 18.87
CA ALA A 681 12.67 5.91 20.22
C ALA A 681 11.20 5.63 20.52
N THR A 682 10.85 5.57 21.80
CA THR A 682 9.45 5.61 22.23
C THR A 682 8.85 6.99 21.97
N ALA A 683 7.53 7.09 21.83
CA ALA A 683 6.86 8.35 21.49
C ALA A 683 7.09 9.47 22.52
N ASP A 684 7.30 9.10 23.78
CA ASP A 684 7.63 10.00 24.90
C ASP A 684 9.15 10.30 25.02
N GLY A 685 9.98 9.70 24.16
CA GLY A 685 11.44 9.83 24.19
C GLY A 685 12.10 9.22 25.42
N SER A 686 11.37 8.41 26.20
CA SER A 686 11.86 7.87 27.46
C SER A 686 12.87 6.73 27.27
N ILE A 687 12.88 6.10 26.09
CA ILE A 687 13.89 5.14 25.62
C ILE A 687 14.29 5.54 24.21
N VAL A 688 15.59 5.61 23.95
CA VAL A 688 16.14 5.98 22.65
C VAL A 688 17.30 5.06 22.33
N GLU A 689 17.17 4.32 21.23
CA GLU A 689 18.21 3.45 20.70
C GLU A 689 18.83 4.07 19.46
N ILE A 690 20.16 4.09 19.43
CA ILE A 690 20.95 4.57 18.29
C ILE A 690 21.93 3.48 17.91
N GLY A 691 22.05 3.21 16.61
CA GLY A 691 22.99 2.22 16.11
C GLY A 691 23.44 2.53 14.70
N SER A 692 24.46 1.80 14.27
CA SER A 692 24.99 1.89 12.91
C SER A 692 25.42 0.53 12.42
N ILE A 693 25.26 0.30 11.11
CA ILE A 693 25.78 -0.88 10.43
C ILE A 693 26.38 -0.46 9.09
N GLU A 694 27.40 -1.18 8.64
CA GLU A 694 28.07 -0.95 7.37
C GLU A 694 28.40 -2.25 6.65
N GLY A 695 28.67 -2.16 5.35
CA GLY A 695 29.01 -3.29 4.52
C GLY A 695 28.97 -2.98 3.03
N HIS A 696 28.87 -4.01 2.20
CA HIS A 696 28.83 -3.83 0.75
C HIS A 696 27.49 -3.27 0.26
N LYS A 697 27.49 -2.35 -0.70
CA LYS A 697 26.26 -1.72 -1.24
C LYS A 697 25.24 -2.71 -1.80
N GLY A 698 25.69 -3.87 -2.30
CA GLY A 698 24.81 -4.94 -2.79
C GLY A 698 23.92 -5.55 -1.69
N SER A 699 24.29 -5.37 -0.42
CA SER A 699 23.53 -5.83 0.74
C SER A 699 22.83 -4.69 1.48
N ALA A 700 22.80 -3.47 0.93
CA ALA A 700 22.33 -2.26 1.61
C ALA A 700 20.92 -2.40 2.23
N LEU A 701 19.96 -2.93 1.46
CA LEU A 701 18.59 -3.14 1.97
C LEU A 701 18.53 -4.18 3.09
N GLN A 702 19.36 -5.22 3.03
CA GLN A 702 19.44 -6.25 4.08
C GLN A 702 20.05 -5.67 5.36
N LEU A 703 21.14 -4.92 5.23
CA LEU A 703 21.80 -4.24 6.35
C LEU A 703 20.85 -3.25 7.04
N ALA A 704 20.06 -2.50 6.26
CA ALA A 704 19.05 -1.61 6.82
C ALA A 704 17.95 -2.35 7.61
N ARG A 705 17.47 -3.50 7.13
CA ARG A 705 16.53 -4.36 7.90
C ARG A 705 17.16 -4.92 9.16
N GLN A 706 18.44 -5.31 9.10
CA GLN A 706 19.16 -5.83 10.25
C GLN A 706 19.28 -4.76 11.34
N LEU A 707 19.70 -3.54 10.98
CA LEU A 707 19.78 -2.44 11.94
C LEU A 707 18.41 -2.11 12.57
N ALA A 708 17.33 -2.13 11.78
CA ALA A 708 15.98 -1.95 12.31
C ALA A 708 15.63 -3.03 13.34
N TYR A 709 15.92 -4.30 13.03
CA TYR A 709 15.70 -5.41 13.96
C TYR A 709 16.49 -5.26 15.25
N ASP A 710 17.77 -4.91 15.15
CA ASP A 710 18.67 -4.75 16.31
C ASP A 710 18.18 -3.64 17.24
N LEU A 711 17.83 -2.47 16.69
CA LEU A 711 17.32 -1.34 17.48
C LEU A 711 15.96 -1.62 18.09
N ASN A 712 15.07 -2.33 17.39
CA ASN A 712 13.77 -2.70 17.93
C ASN A 712 13.90 -3.67 19.12
N ASN A 713 14.80 -4.66 19.03
CA ASN A 713 15.05 -5.58 20.14
C ASN A 713 15.64 -4.87 21.35
N ALA A 714 16.63 -4.01 21.14
CA ALA A 714 17.23 -3.20 22.20
C ALA A 714 16.17 -2.32 22.90
N LEU A 715 15.30 -1.69 22.11
CA LEU A 715 14.23 -0.85 22.66
C LEU A 715 13.23 -1.67 23.49
N LEU A 716 12.84 -2.87 23.02
CA LEU A 716 11.93 -3.76 23.74
C LEU A 716 12.55 -4.30 25.04
N GLU A 717 13.85 -4.60 25.02
CA GLU A 717 14.60 -5.04 26.20
C GLU A 717 14.69 -3.93 27.24
N ASN A 718 15.09 -2.73 26.83
CA ASN A 718 15.17 -1.56 27.72
C ASN A 718 13.79 -1.15 28.26
N LYS A 719 12.73 -1.34 27.47
CA LYS A 719 11.36 -1.12 27.94
C LYS A 719 10.98 -2.09 29.06
N ARG A 720 11.31 -3.38 28.91
CA ARG A 720 11.08 -4.39 29.95
C ARG A 720 11.89 -4.13 31.22
N ILE A 721 13.11 -3.60 31.10
CA ILE A 721 13.94 -3.22 32.26
C ILE A 721 13.27 -2.07 33.02
N LYS A 722 12.87 -1.01 32.29
CA LYS A 722 12.25 0.18 32.88
C LYS A 722 10.88 -0.10 33.52
N GLU A 723 10.10 -1.04 32.96
CA GLU A 723 8.84 -1.51 33.55
C GLU A 723 9.04 -2.38 34.81
N ARG A 724 10.27 -2.89 35.05
CA ARG A 724 10.64 -3.69 36.23
C ARG A 724 11.29 -2.87 37.34
N GLU A 725 11.67 -1.62 37.09
CA GLU A 725 12.13 -0.71 38.14
C GLU A 725 10.93 -0.24 38.97
N PRO A 726 10.86 -0.54 40.28
CA PRO A 726 9.80 0.00 41.12
C PRO A 726 9.92 1.53 41.14
N ASN A 727 8.83 2.24 40.89
CA ASN A 727 8.74 3.69 41.05
C ASN A 727 9.32 4.08 42.42
N SER A 728 10.56 4.59 42.41
CA SER A 728 11.29 5.07 43.59
C SER A 728 10.88 6.49 43.94
#